data_AF-Q8K2G4-F1
#
_entry.id   AF-Q8K2G4-F1
#
_cell.length_a   1.000
_cell.length_b   1.000
_cell.length_c   1.000
_cell.angle_alpha   90.00
_cell.angle_beta   90.00
_cell.angle_gamma   90.00
#
_symmetry.space_group_name_H-M   'P 1'
#
loop_
_entity.id
_entity.type
_entity.pdbx_description
1 polymer ?
#
loop_
_entity_poly.entity_id
_entity_poly.type
_entity_poly.pdbx_seq_one_letter_code
_entity_poly.pdbx_strand_id
1 'polypeptide(L)'
;MDLTLSRADYLQVGVTSQKTMKLLPTSRQRATQKVVVGDQDGVVICFGVKKGEAVPVFKTLPGQKISRLELGGAVNTPQEKIFIAAGSEIRGFTKRGKQFLSFETNLTESIKAMYISGSDLFLSASYIYNHYCDCKDQNYYLSGDKINDVICLPVEKLSRVTPVLACQDRVLRVLQGSDVMYEIEVPGPPTVLALHNGDGGDSGEGLLFGTSDGRLGLIQITTSKPIHKWEIRNDKKRGGILCVDSFDIMGDGVKDLLVGRDDGMVEVYSFENANEPVLRFDQMLSESVTSIQGGCVGKDGYDEIVLATYSGWVTGLTTEPTHKESGPGEELKLNQEMQNKISSLRSEIEHLQFKVLQERENYQQSSQSSQAKSTVPSFSINDKFTLNKEDASYSLVLEVRTAIDNVLIQSDVPIDLLDVDKNSAVVSFSSCDTESNDNFLLATYRCQANTTRLELKIRSIEGQYGTLQAYVTPRIQPKTCQVRQYHIKPLSLHQRTHFIDHDRPMNTLTLTGQFSFAEVHSWVVFCLPEVPEKPPAGECATFYFQNTFLDTQLECVYRKGEGVFKSDNISTISILKDVLSKEATKRKINLNISYEINEVSVKHTLKLIHPKLEYQLLLAKKVQLIDALKELQVHEGNTDFLTPEYRCILEEADHLQEEYKKQPAHLERLYGMITDLFIDKFKFKGTNVKTKVPMLLEILDSYDQNTLISFFDAA
;
A
#
# COMPACT_ATOMS: atom_id res chain seq x y z
N MET A 1 17.21 -1.05 26.31
CA MET A 1 18.55 -0.83 25.71
C MET A 1 18.36 -0.26 24.32
N ASP A 2 19.25 0.62 23.86
CA ASP A 2 19.21 1.13 22.49
C ASP A 2 19.86 0.09 21.56
N LEU A 3 19.07 -0.50 20.66
CA LEU A 3 19.55 -1.50 19.71
C LEU A 3 20.27 -0.79 18.56
N THR A 4 21.54 -1.14 18.33
CA THR A 4 22.30 -0.65 17.18
C THR A 4 22.65 -1.82 16.27
N LEU A 5 22.24 -1.75 15.01
CA LEU A 5 22.53 -2.78 14.01
C LEU A 5 23.37 -2.20 12.88
N SER A 6 24.41 -2.93 12.48
CA SER A 6 25.27 -2.58 11.36
C SER A 6 24.78 -3.23 10.07
N ARG A 7 24.74 -2.47 8.98
CA ARG A 7 24.33 -3.00 7.67
C ARG A 7 25.46 -3.79 7.00
N ALA A 8 25.16 -4.99 6.52
CA ALA A 8 26.02 -5.82 5.68
C ALA A 8 25.25 -6.35 4.47
N ASP A 9 25.71 -6.05 3.25
CA ASP A 9 25.07 -6.55 2.02
C ASP A 9 25.76 -7.87 1.55
N TYR A 10 24.98 -8.95 1.38
CA TYR A 10 25.51 -10.28 1.08
C TYR A 10 25.52 -10.63 -0.41
N LEU A 11 24.36 -10.55 -1.06
CA LEU A 11 24.17 -10.96 -2.45
C LEU A 11 23.01 -10.20 -3.07
N GLN A 12 23.12 -9.86 -4.35
CA GLN A 12 22.00 -9.33 -5.14
C GLN A 12 21.46 -10.42 -6.08
N VAL A 13 20.14 -10.68 -6.02
CA VAL A 13 19.42 -11.65 -6.86
C VAL A 13 18.53 -10.94 -7.89
N GLY A 14 17.62 -11.69 -8.55
CA GLY A 14 16.54 -11.15 -9.35
C GLY A 14 15.57 -10.27 -8.54
N VAL A 15 14.62 -9.62 -9.21
CA VAL A 15 13.52 -8.92 -8.53
C VAL A 15 12.78 -9.92 -7.64
N THR A 16 12.45 -9.57 -6.41
CA THR A 16 11.77 -10.47 -5.48
C THR A 16 10.27 -10.19 -5.40
N SER A 17 9.50 -11.18 -4.95
CA SER A 17 8.08 -10.98 -4.59
C SER A 17 7.95 -10.97 -3.06
N GLN A 18 6.78 -10.63 -2.54
CA GLN A 18 6.53 -10.63 -1.10
C GLN A 18 6.72 -12.03 -0.48
N LYS A 19 7.46 -12.13 0.63
CA LYS A 19 7.79 -13.38 1.34
C LYS A 19 8.41 -14.45 0.41
N THR A 20 9.43 -14.09 -0.37
CA THR A 20 10.21 -15.03 -1.18
C THR A 20 11.64 -15.29 -0.67
N MET A 21 11.97 -14.85 0.54
CA MET A 21 13.20 -15.21 1.26
C MET A 21 12.88 -15.94 2.56
N LYS A 22 13.67 -16.98 2.88
CA LYS A 22 13.63 -17.71 4.16
C LYS A 22 15.05 -18.11 4.59
N LEU A 23 15.23 -18.32 5.89
CA LEU A 23 16.42 -18.87 6.52
C LEU A 23 16.21 -20.34 6.85
N LEU A 24 17.07 -21.20 6.30
CA LEU A 24 17.07 -22.61 6.65
C LEU A 24 17.53 -22.79 8.11
N PRO A 25 16.81 -23.60 8.92
CA PRO A 25 17.20 -23.84 10.30
C PRO A 25 18.52 -24.59 10.39
N THR A 26 19.26 -24.37 11.48
CA THR A 26 20.51 -25.07 11.80
C THR A 26 20.36 -25.83 13.11
N SER A 27 21.12 -26.92 13.28
CA SER A 27 21.06 -27.75 14.48
C SER A 27 21.81 -27.17 15.68
N ARG A 28 22.61 -26.12 15.48
CA ARG A 28 23.40 -25.46 16.52
C ARG A 28 22.85 -24.06 16.73
N GLN A 29 22.54 -23.73 17.98
CA GLN A 29 22.17 -22.38 18.37
C GLN A 29 23.25 -21.38 17.92
N ARG A 30 22.84 -20.28 17.29
CA ARG A 30 23.71 -19.19 16.79
C ARG A 30 24.79 -19.62 15.79
N ALA A 31 24.63 -20.76 15.13
CA ALA A 31 25.43 -21.10 13.95
C ALA A 31 24.81 -20.49 12.70
N THR A 32 25.67 -20.08 11.78
CA THR A 32 25.30 -19.48 10.50
C THR A 32 24.32 -20.35 9.72
N GLN A 33 23.15 -19.77 9.49
CA GLN A 33 22.07 -20.29 8.67
C GLN A 33 22.35 -20.03 7.19
N LYS A 34 21.55 -20.68 6.35
CA LYS A 34 21.60 -20.50 4.90
C LYS A 34 20.37 -19.73 4.47
N VAL A 35 20.57 -18.77 3.59
CA VAL A 35 19.49 -17.99 2.99
C VAL A 35 19.02 -18.70 1.73
N VAL A 36 17.71 -18.84 1.56
CA VAL A 36 17.09 -19.22 0.30
C VAL A 36 16.23 -18.06 -0.20
N VAL A 37 16.37 -17.72 -1.48
CA VAL A 37 15.60 -16.65 -2.13
C VAL A 37 15.09 -17.13 -3.48
N GLY A 38 13.82 -16.84 -3.78
CA GLY A 38 13.22 -17.00 -5.10
C GLY A 38 12.95 -15.65 -5.77
N ASP A 39 13.25 -15.54 -7.06
CA ASP A 39 13.07 -14.31 -7.84
C ASP A 39 11.97 -14.40 -8.92
N GLN A 40 11.70 -13.27 -9.56
CA GLN A 40 10.70 -13.16 -10.63
C GLN A 40 11.14 -13.75 -11.97
N ASP A 41 12.41 -14.14 -12.10
CA ASP A 41 12.95 -14.87 -13.27
C ASP A 41 12.81 -16.40 -13.07
N GLY A 42 12.20 -16.83 -11.96
CA GLY A 42 11.97 -18.23 -11.62
C GLY A 42 13.20 -18.95 -11.08
N VAL A 43 14.23 -18.21 -10.70
CA VAL A 43 15.45 -18.77 -10.12
C VAL A 43 15.30 -18.84 -8.60
N VAL A 44 15.62 -20.01 -8.05
CA VAL A 44 15.77 -20.22 -6.62
C VAL A 44 17.24 -20.43 -6.32
N ILE A 45 17.79 -19.59 -5.45
CA ILE A 45 19.17 -19.68 -4.98
C ILE A 45 19.20 -19.91 -3.48
N CYS A 46 20.02 -20.86 -3.06
CA CYS A 46 20.37 -21.05 -1.67
C CYS A 46 21.85 -20.76 -1.50
N PHE A 47 22.22 -19.91 -0.55
CA PHE A 47 23.61 -19.59 -0.26
C PHE A 47 23.85 -19.54 1.25
N GLY A 48 25.12 -19.66 1.64
CA GLY A 48 25.57 -19.34 3.00
C GLY A 48 26.78 -18.42 2.92
N VAL A 49 27.07 -17.68 3.98
CA VAL A 49 28.23 -16.80 4.01
C VAL A 49 29.43 -17.54 4.59
N LYS A 50 30.58 -17.44 3.92
CA LYS A 50 31.86 -17.95 4.42
C LYS A 50 32.90 -16.86 4.24
N LYS A 51 33.52 -16.44 5.35
CA LYS A 51 34.55 -15.37 5.36
C LYS A 51 34.07 -14.09 4.67
N GLY A 52 32.82 -13.68 4.93
CA GLY A 52 32.23 -12.47 4.36
C GLY A 52 31.71 -12.59 2.92
N GLU A 53 31.95 -13.72 2.23
CA GLU A 53 31.48 -13.93 0.86
C GLU A 53 30.28 -14.90 0.81
N ALA A 54 29.29 -14.58 -0.03
CA ALA A 54 28.16 -15.45 -0.29
C ALA A 54 28.57 -16.63 -1.19
N VAL A 55 28.49 -17.85 -0.66
CA VAL A 55 28.81 -19.08 -1.38
C VAL A 55 27.52 -19.82 -1.74
N PRO A 56 27.20 -19.98 -3.04
CA PRO A 56 26.00 -20.69 -3.46
C PRO A 56 26.09 -22.18 -3.09
N VAL A 57 25.01 -22.69 -2.50
CA VAL A 57 24.79 -24.12 -2.21
C VAL A 57 24.14 -24.81 -3.40
N PHE A 58 23.12 -24.17 -3.97
CA PHE A 58 22.53 -24.55 -5.25
C PHE A 58 21.85 -23.33 -5.89
N LYS A 59 21.66 -23.39 -7.21
CA LYS A 59 20.90 -22.41 -7.99
C LYS A 59 20.11 -23.18 -9.05
N THR A 60 18.80 -22.96 -9.13
CA THR A 60 17.96 -23.61 -10.15
C THR A 60 18.08 -22.90 -11.50
N LEU A 61 17.59 -23.55 -12.55
CA LEU A 61 17.40 -22.90 -13.84
C LEU A 61 16.24 -21.87 -13.75
N PRO A 62 16.26 -20.83 -14.60
CA PRO A 62 15.14 -19.89 -14.71
C PRO A 62 13.82 -20.57 -15.08
N GLY A 63 12.71 -19.93 -14.76
CA GLY A 63 11.37 -20.45 -14.95
C GLY A 63 10.30 -19.37 -14.85
N GLN A 64 9.11 -19.75 -14.37
CA GLN A 64 8.07 -18.77 -14.08
C GLN A 64 8.37 -18.01 -12.79
N LYS A 65 7.88 -16.77 -12.69
CA LYS A 65 7.99 -15.90 -11.51
C LYS A 65 7.63 -16.65 -10.22
N ILE A 66 8.56 -16.63 -9.25
CA ILE A 66 8.29 -17.12 -7.89
C ILE A 66 7.40 -16.11 -7.17
N SER A 67 6.19 -16.51 -6.81
CA SER A 67 5.23 -15.65 -6.10
C SER A 67 5.31 -15.79 -4.59
N ARG A 68 5.66 -16.98 -4.09
CA ARG A 68 5.81 -17.27 -2.65
C ARG A 68 6.86 -18.35 -2.42
N LEU A 69 7.57 -18.27 -1.30
CA LEU A 69 8.48 -19.31 -0.82
C LEU A 69 8.21 -19.59 0.67
N GLU A 70 7.97 -20.85 1.00
CA GLU A 70 7.80 -21.28 2.39
C GLU A 70 8.68 -22.48 2.72
N LEU A 71 9.02 -22.61 4.00
CA LEU A 71 9.68 -23.79 4.52
C LEU A 71 8.63 -24.72 5.12
N GLY A 72 8.85 -26.02 4.94
CA GLY A 72 7.98 -27.05 5.49
C GLY A 72 8.77 -28.28 5.90
N GLY A 73 8.08 -29.23 6.50
CA GLY A 73 8.64 -30.47 7.02
C GLY A 73 7.53 -31.31 7.62
N ALA A 74 7.84 -32.55 7.99
CA ALA A 74 6.89 -33.33 8.78
C ALA A 74 6.63 -32.60 10.12
N VAL A 75 5.42 -32.77 10.65
CA VAL A 75 4.99 -32.28 11.95
C VAL A 75 6.06 -32.62 13.01
N ASN A 76 6.40 -31.68 13.90
CA ASN A 76 7.47 -31.81 14.89
C ASN A 76 8.90 -32.10 14.35
N THR A 77 9.17 -31.89 13.06
CA THR A 77 10.54 -31.98 12.51
C THR A 77 11.05 -30.62 12.05
N PRO A 78 12.38 -30.38 12.04
CA PRO A 78 12.93 -29.14 11.50
C PRO A 78 12.45 -28.91 10.06
N GLN A 79 11.89 -27.73 9.82
CA GLN A 79 11.34 -27.34 8.52
C GLN A 79 12.47 -27.02 7.53
N GLU A 80 13.00 -28.04 6.87
CA GLU A 80 14.14 -27.95 5.94
C GLU A 80 13.75 -28.13 4.46
N LYS A 81 12.48 -28.42 4.17
CA LYS A 81 11.98 -28.57 2.80
C LYS A 81 11.55 -27.20 2.30
N ILE A 82 12.07 -26.82 1.14
CA ILE A 82 11.78 -25.53 0.52
C ILE A 82 10.65 -25.76 -0.47
N PHE A 83 9.55 -25.04 -0.34
CA PHE A 83 8.45 -25.07 -1.29
C PHE A 83 8.32 -23.69 -1.94
N ILE A 84 8.14 -23.70 -3.26
CA ILE A 84 7.92 -22.49 -4.04
C ILE A 84 6.62 -22.60 -4.83
N ALA A 85 5.96 -21.47 -5.00
CA ALA A 85 4.84 -21.31 -5.90
C ALA A 85 5.30 -20.56 -7.16
N ALA A 86 5.08 -21.17 -8.33
CA ALA A 86 5.42 -20.60 -9.63
C ALA A 86 4.27 -20.86 -10.61
N GLY A 87 3.53 -19.81 -10.97
CA GLY A 87 2.27 -19.97 -11.71
C GLY A 87 1.23 -20.71 -10.88
N SER A 88 0.66 -21.78 -11.44
CA SER A 88 -0.28 -22.72 -10.80
C SER A 88 0.40 -23.94 -10.18
N GLU A 89 1.74 -24.02 -10.22
CA GLU A 89 2.51 -25.17 -9.77
C GLU A 89 3.19 -24.91 -8.42
N ILE A 90 3.21 -25.93 -7.55
CA ILE A 90 4.07 -25.98 -6.36
C ILE A 90 5.25 -26.92 -6.61
N ARG A 91 6.47 -26.42 -6.40
CA ARG A 91 7.70 -27.23 -6.47
C ARG A 91 8.36 -27.32 -5.11
N GLY A 92 8.78 -28.52 -4.74
CA GLY A 92 9.47 -28.80 -3.48
C GLY A 92 10.93 -29.20 -3.70
N PHE A 93 11.84 -28.55 -2.98
CA PHE A 93 13.29 -28.79 -3.00
C PHE A 93 13.81 -29.17 -1.62
N THR A 94 14.76 -30.10 -1.61
CA THR A 94 15.56 -30.36 -0.41
C THR A 94 16.53 -29.20 -0.15
N LYS A 95 17.08 -29.09 1.07
CA LYS A 95 18.15 -28.14 1.42
C LYS A 95 19.45 -28.22 0.57
N ARG A 96 19.56 -29.22 -0.31
CA ARG A 96 20.68 -29.41 -1.26
C ARG A 96 20.28 -29.11 -2.72
N GLY A 97 19.06 -28.67 -2.98
CA GLY A 97 18.58 -28.32 -4.32
C GLY A 97 18.01 -29.48 -5.14
N LYS A 98 17.94 -30.71 -4.59
CA LYS A 98 17.23 -31.81 -5.26
C LYS A 98 15.73 -31.56 -5.18
N GLN A 99 15.07 -31.44 -6.33
CA GLN A 99 13.61 -31.38 -6.43
C GLN A 99 13.02 -32.75 -6.05
N PHE A 100 12.00 -32.76 -5.18
CA PHE A 100 11.31 -33.97 -4.73
C PHE A 100 9.78 -33.90 -4.92
N LEU A 101 9.25 -32.70 -5.18
CA LEU A 101 7.84 -32.48 -5.46
C LEU A 101 7.69 -31.55 -6.67
N SER A 102 6.72 -31.86 -7.52
CA SER A 102 6.16 -31.02 -8.58
C SER A 102 4.68 -31.32 -8.57
N PHE A 103 3.88 -30.37 -8.11
CA PHE A 103 2.45 -30.51 -7.92
C PHE A 103 1.74 -29.42 -8.73
N GLU A 104 1.12 -29.84 -9.82
CA GLU A 104 0.25 -28.98 -10.62
C GLU A 104 -1.13 -28.92 -9.94
N THR A 105 -1.54 -27.72 -9.52
CA THR A 105 -2.83 -27.53 -8.85
C THR A 105 -3.97 -27.44 -9.86
N ASN A 106 -5.21 -27.48 -9.40
CA ASN A 106 -6.40 -27.25 -10.26
C ASN A 106 -6.71 -25.76 -10.48
N LEU A 107 -5.86 -24.84 -10.01
CA LEU A 107 -6.07 -23.41 -10.11
C LEU A 107 -5.89 -22.92 -11.55
N THR A 108 -6.82 -22.11 -12.03
CA THR A 108 -6.74 -21.47 -13.35
C THR A 108 -5.85 -20.23 -13.37
N GLU A 109 -5.47 -19.73 -12.19
CA GLU A 109 -4.70 -18.51 -11.99
C GLU A 109 -3.46 -18.76 -11.14
N SER A 110 -2.52 -17.82 -11.20
CA SER A 110 -1.28 -17.91 -10.44
C SER A 110 -1.53 -17.87 -8.93
N ILE A 111 -0.87 -18.76 -8.20
CA ILE A 111 -0.86 -18.78 -6.73
C ILE A 111 -0.24 -17.48 -6.21
N LYS A 112 -0.91 -16.83 -5.25
CA LYS A 112 -0.49 -15.57 -4.62
C LYS A 112 0.02 -15.77 -3.20
N ALA A 113 -0.61 -16.65 -2.43
CA ALA A 113 -0.16 -17.00 -1.08
C ALA A 113 -0.19 -18.50 -0.86
N MET A 114 0.66 -18.94 0.07
CA MET A 114 0.86 -20.34 0.41
C MET A 114 1.25 -20.42 1.88
N TYR A 115 0.68 -21.38 2.59
CA TYR A 115 1.09 -21.79 3.92
C TYR A 115 1.17 -23.32 3.98
N ILE A 116 2.15 -23.83 4.72
CA ILE A 116 2.43 -25.27 4.82
C ILE A 116 2.46 -25.66 6.29
N SER A 117 1.71 -26.70 6.63
CA SER A 117 1.70 -27.29 7.97
C SER A 117 1.75 -28.82 7.85
N GLY A 118 2.93 -29.42 8.03
CA GLY A 118 3.07 -30.86 7.83
C GLY A 118 2.82 -31.27 6.38
N SER A 119 1.80 -32.12 6.18
CA SER A 119 1.29 -32.57 4.88
C SER A 119 0.21 -31.66 4.29
N ASP A 120 -0.30 -30.71 5.09
CA ASP A 120 -1.37 -29.79 4.69
C ASP A 120 -0.77 -28.57 3.98
N LEU A 121 -1.37 -28.26 2.83
CA LEU A 121 -0.97 -27.20 1.93
C LEU A 121 -2.16 -26.28 1.69
N PHE A 122 -2.05 -25.04 2.15
CA PHE A 122 -3.07 -24.01 2.03
C PHE A 122 -2.65 -23.02 0.98
N LEU A 123 -3.41 -22.92 -0.11
CA LEU A 123 -3.08 -22.08 -1.25
C LEU A 123 -4.17 -21.04 -1.45
N SER A 124 -3.77 -19.82 -1.82
CA SER A 124 -4.68 -18.84 -2.36
C SER A 124 -4.21 -18.35 -3.72
N ALA A 125 -5.17 -18.12 -4.61
CA ALA A 125 -4.98 -17.33 -5.80
C ALA A 125 -5.60 -15.93 -5.60
N SER A 126 -6.29 -15.35 -6.58
CA SER A 126 -6.91 -14.03 -6.40
C SER A 126 -8.16 -14.12 -5.55
N TYR A 127 -9.10 -15.00 -5.86
CA TYR A 127 -10.36 -15.16 -5.09
C TYR A 127 -10.55 -16.57 -4.54
N ILE A 128 -9.77 -17.52 -5.05
CA ILE A 128 -9.90 -18.93 -4.73
C ILE A 128 -8.93 -19.28 -3.60
N TYR A 129 -9.44 -20.03 -2.63
CA TYR A 129 -8.67 -20.73 -1.62
C TYR A 129 -8.86 -22.25 -1.80
N ASN A 130 -7.75 -22.98 -1.71
CA ASN A 130 -7.75 -24.44 -1.67
C ASN A 130 -6.92 -24.96 -0.50
N HIS A 131 -7.40 -26.05 0.09
CA HIS A 131 -6.66 -26.85 1.06
C HIS A 131 -6.41 -28.24 0.46
N TYR A 132 -5.14 -28.60 0.37
CA TYR A 132 -4.69 -29.93 -0.05
C TYR A 132 -4.05 -30.66 1.11
N CYS A 133 -4.32 -31.94 1.25
CA CYS A 133 -3.61 -32.85 2.15
C CYS A 133 -2.94 -33.94 1.31
N ASP A 134 -1.61 -34.03 1.34
CA ASP A 134 -0.83 -34.94 0.48
C ASP A 134 -1.18 -34.81 -1.02
N CYS A 135 -1.27 -33.56 -1.50
CA CYS A 135 -1.62 -33.22 -2.88
C CYS A 135 -3.03 -33.68 -3.32
N LYS A 136 -3.91 -34.03 -2.38
CA LYS A 136 -5.32 -34.32 -2.64
C LYS A 136 -6.17 -33.16 -2.15
N ASP A 137 -7.06 -32.67 -3.01
CA ASP A 137 -7.98 -31.58 -2.70
C ASP A 137 -8.94 -32.01 -1.58
N GLN A 138 -9.09 -31.17 -0.56
CA GLN A 138 -9.91 -31.43 0.63
C GLN A 138 -11.00 -30.37 0.81
N ASN A 139 -10.59 -29.10 0.79
CA ASN A 139 -11.51 -27.98 0.98
C ASN A 139 -11.28 -26.91 -0.10
N TYR A 140 -12.37 -26.23 -0.45
CA TYR A 140 -12.39 -25.17 -1.45
C TYR A 140 -13.27 -24.04 -0.95
N TYR A 141 -12.80 -22.80 -1.10
CA TYR A 141 -13.59 -21.61 -0.79
C TYR A 141 -13.40 -20.55 -1.87
N LEU A 142 -14.50 -19.94 -2.28
CA LEU A 142 -14.51 -18.80 -3.19
C LEU A 142 -14.83 -17.53 -2.40
N SER A 143 -13.81 -16.72 -2.15
CA SER A 143 -13.93 -15.44 -1.46
C SER A 143 -14.68 -14.42 -2.31
N GLY A 144 -15.50 -13.59 -1.65
CA GLY A 144 -16.20 -12.46 -2.29
C GLY A 144 -15.27 -11.32 -2.71
N ASP A 145 -14.07 -11.27 -2.13
CA ASP A 145 -13.03 -10.29 -2.44
C ASP A 145 -11.65 -10.95 -2.57
N LYS A 146 -10.64 -10.19 -3.03
CA LYS A 146 -9.30 -10.72 -3.27
C LYS A 146 -8.65 -11.21 -1.98
N ILE A 147 -7.91 -12.31 -2.04
CA ILE A 147 -7.14 -12.88 -0.93
C ILE A 147 -5.68 -12.44 -1.05
N ASN A 148 -5.17 -11.77 -0.02
CA ASN A 148 -3.83 -11.21 0.02
C ASN A 148 -2.81 -12.16 0.69
N ASP A 149 -3.22 -12.84 1.76
CA ASP A 149 -2.40 -13.84 2.44
C ASP A 149 -3.27 -14.94 3.06
N VAL A 150 -2.67 -16.09 3.33
CA VAL A 150 -3.30 -17.24 3.99
C VAL A 150 -2.38 -17.80 5.06
N ILE A 151 -2.96 -18.18 6.19
CA ILE A 151 -2.25 -18.89 7.25
C ILE A 151 -3.18 -19.90 7.91
N CYS A 152 -2.62 -20.93 8.55
CA CYS A 152 -3.39 -21.82 9.41
C CYS A 152 -2.86 -21.73 10.83
N LEU A 153 -3.77 -21.71 11.81
CA LEU A 153 -3.40 -21.85 13.21
C LEU A 153 -2.69 -23.20 13.45
N PRO A 154 -1.76 -23.28 14.43
CA PRO A 154 -0.97 -24.47 14.73
C PRO A 154 -1.86 -25.66 15.11
N VAL A 155 -1.97 -26.61 14.18
CA VAL A 155 -2.77 -27.85 14.35
C VAL A 155 -2.28 -28.67 15.53
N GLU A 156 -0.97 -28.65 15.81
CA GLU A 156 -0.34 -29.34 16.93
C GLU A 156 -0.87 -28.87 18.30
N LYS A 157 -1.20 -27.58 18.44
CA LYS A 157 -1.73 -27.00 19.69
C LYS A 157 -3.25 -27.05 19.78
N LEU A 158 -3.94 -26.85 18.65
CA LEU A 158 -5.40 -26.69 18.64
C LEU A 158 -6.17 -27.97 18.28
N SER A 159 -5.51 -29.02 17.78
CA SER A 159 -6.13 -30.26 17.30
C SER A 159 -7.21 -30.09 16.21
N ARG A 160 -7.26 -28.92 15.57
CA ARG A 160 -8.16 -28.59 14.46
C ARG A 160 -7.43 -27.75 13.42
N VAL A 161 -7.83 -27.91 12.17
CA VAL A 161 -7.37 -27.08 11.06
C VAL A 161 -8.24 -25.83 11.02
N THR A 162 -7.66 -24.67 11.30
CA THR A 162 -8.35 -23.37 11.28
C THR A 162 -7.57 -22.41 10.40
N PRO A 163 -7.84 -22.41 9.08
CA PRO A 163 -7.28 -21.47 8.14
C PRO A 163 -7.86 -20.07 8.34
N VAL A 164 -7.05 -19.05 8.10
CA VAL A 164 -7.45 -17.65 8.15
C VAL A 164 -7.03 -16.99 6.84
N LEU A 165 -7.98 -16.34 6.19
CA LEU A 165 -7.77 -15.59 4.95
C LEU A 165 -7.73 -14.11 5.23
N ALA A 166 -6.67 -13.43 4.77
CA ALA A 166 -6.61 -11.98 4.72
C ALA A 166 -7.24 -11.49 3.43
N CYS A 167 -8.38 -10.82 3.50
CA CYS A 167 -9.13 -10.37 2.34
C CYS A 167 -9.04 -8.85 2.14
N GLN A 168 -8.98 -8.43 0.88
CA GLN A 168 -8.74 -7.04 0.46
C GLN A 168 -9.79 -6.05 0.97
N ASP A 169 -10.98 -6.54 1.31
CA ASP A 169 -12.10 -5.80 1.87
C ASP A 169 -11.99 -5.49 3.37
N ARG A 170 -10.78 -5.59 3.96
CA ARG A 170 -10.51 -5.27 5.38
C ARG A 170 -11.14 -6.28 6.35
N VAL A 171 -11.21 -7.53 5.92
CA VAL A 171 -11.76 -8.64 6.71
C VAL A 171 -10.75 -9.77 6.79
N LEU A 172 -10.62 -10.36 7.98
CA LEU A 172 -10.03 -11.68 8.14
C LEU A 172 -11.15 -12.71 8.22
N ARG A 173 -11.19 -13.64 7.26
CA ARG A 173 -12.18 -14.73 7.24
C ARG A 173 -11.59 -15.97 7.91
N VAL A 174 -12.18 -16.37 9.03
CA VAL A 174 -11.76 -17.57 9.77
C VAL A 174 -12.57 -18.74 9.25
N LEU A 175 -11.89 -19.76 8.72
CA LEU A 175 -12.53 -20.91 8.08
C LEU A 175 -12.47 -22.16 8.95
N GLN A 176 -13.44 -23.05 8.74
CA GLN A 176 -13.38 -24.45 9.14
C GLN A 176 -13.89 -25.31 7.99
N GLY A 177 -13.01 -26.12 7.41
CA GLY A 177 -13.32 -26.83 6.18
C GLY A 177 -13.43 -25.84 5.00
N SER A 178 -14.59 -25.83 4.35
CA SER A 178 -14.91 -24.94 3.22
C SER A 178 -15.80 -23.74 3.62
N ASP A 179 -16.22 -23.68 4.89
CA ASP A 179 -17.18 -22.70 5.39
C ASP A 179 -16.52 -21.63 6.26
N VAL A 180 -17.04 -20.41 6.19
CA VAL A 180 -16.63 -19.29 7.06
C VAL A 180 -17.28 -19.46 8.43
N MET A 181 -16.47 -19.55 9.49
CA MET A 181 -16.96 -19.58 10.87
C MET A 181 -17.46 -18.21 11.31
N TYR A 182 -16.63 -17.19 11.12
CA TYR A 182 -16.93 -15.79 11.39
C TYR A 182 -15.90 -14.89 10.70
N GLU A 183 -16.23 -13.62 10.62
CA GLU A 183 -15.40 -12.57 10.02
C GLU A 183 -14.85 -11.63 11.11
N ILE A 184 -13.65 -11.12 10.91
CA ILE A 184 -12.99 -10.18 11.82
C ILE A 184 -12.67 -8.91 11.04
N GLU A 185 -13.22 -7.79 11.50
CA GLU A 185 -12.95 -6.49 10.90
C GLU A 185 -11.55 -6.01 11.30
N VAL A 186 -10.80 -5.52 10.32
CA VAL A 186 -9.52 -4.85 10.52
C VAL A 186 -9.56 -3.44 9.91
N PRO A 187 -8.75 -2.49 10.42
CA PRO A 187 -8.87 -1.08 10.03
C PRO A 187 -8.51 -0.77 8.57
N GLY A 188 -7.65 -1.60 7.95
CA GLY A 188 -7.22 -1.45 6.57
C GLY A 188 -7.01 -2.82 5.90
N PRO A 189 -6.79 -2.86 4.57
CA PRO A 189 -6.62 -4.12 3.85
C PRO A 189 -5.43 -4.93 4.39
N PRO A 190 -5.64 -6.12 4.98
CA PRO A 190 -4.56 -6.96 5.50
C PRO A 190 -3.72 -7.51 4.34
N THR A 191 -2.40 -7.34 4.41
CA THR A 191 -1.42 -7.72 3.38
C THR A 191 -0.49 -8.84 3.80
N VAL A 192 -0.32 -9.04 5.12
CA VAL A 192 0.51 -10.13 5.65
C VAL A 192 -0.09 -10.68 6.94
N LEU A 193 -0.03 -12.00 7.07
CA LEU A 193 -0.37 -12.74 8.27
C LEU A 193 0.86 -13.50 8.80
N ALA A 194 0.96 -13.58 10.13
CA ALA A 194 1.96 -14.41 10.81
C ALA A 194 1.41 -14.92 12.15
N LEU A 195 1.88 -16.09 12.58
CA LEU A 195 1.59 -16.59 13.90
C LEU A 195 2.37 -15.78 14.95
N HIS A 196 1.71 -15.40 16.05
CA HIS A 196 2.41 -14.78 17.18
C HIS A 196 3.53 -15.72 17.67
N ASN A 197 4.73 -15.18 17.86
CA ASN A 197 5.96 -15.93 18.21
C ASN A 197 6.36 -17.05 17.21
N GLY A 198 5.74 -17.11 16.03
CA GLY A 198 5.92 -18.16 15.03
C GLY A 198 5.16 -19.46 15.32
N ASP A 199 4.49 -19.58 16.46
CA ASP A 199 3.83 -20.81 16.92
C ASP A 199 2.42 -20.58 17.51
N GLY A 200 1.87 -19.39 17.31
CA GLY A 200 0.56 -18.96 17.79
C GLY A 200 0.54 -18.50 19.24
N GLY A 201 1.70 -18.33 19.88
CA GLY A 201 1.84 -18.02 21.30
C GLY A 201 1.40 -19.18 22.19
N ASP A 202 1.25 -18.90 23.49
CA ASP A 202 0.98 -19.94 24.50
C ASP A 202 -0.32 -20.72 24.23
N SER A 203 -1.36 -20.04 23.75
CA SER A 203 -2.64 -20.68 23.42
C SER A 203 -2.67 -21.35 22.03
N GLY A 204 -1.72 -21.04 21.15
CA GLY A 204 -1.77 -21.42 19.74
C GLY A 204 -2.81 -20.64 18.91
N GLU A 205 -3.48 -19.64 19.48
CA GLU A 205 -4.56 -18.88 18.82
C GLU A 205 -4.14 -17.45 18.42
N GLY A 206 -2.90 -17.05 18.69
CA GLY A 206 -2.40 -15.70 18.42
C GLY A 206 -2.05 -15.48 16.96
N LEU A 207 -2.77 -14.58 16.30
CA LEU A 207 -2.53 -14.15 14.92
C LEU A 207 -2.09 -12.68 14.87
N LEU A 208 -0.92 -12.44 14.28
CA LEU A 208 -0.47 -11.12 13.88
C LEU A 208 -0.94 -10.82 12.45
N PHE A 209 -1.43 -9.61 12.24
CA PHE A 209 -1.76 -9.08 10.91
C PHE A 209 -1.09 -7.73 10.67
N GLY A 210 -0.64 -7.49 9.45
CA GLY A 210 -0.20 -6.20 8.96
C GLY A 210 -1.03 -5.73 7.77
N THR A 211 -1.30 -4.43 7.68
CA THR A 211 -2.18 -3.85 6.65
C THR A 211 -1.43 -2.99 5.63
N SER A 212 -2.06 -2.76 4.47
CA SER A 212 -1.52 -1.94 3.38
C SER A 212 -1.40 -0.45 3.70
N ASP A 213 -2.12 0.02 4.72
CA ASP A 213 -2.04 1.38 5.27
C ASP A 213 -1.11 1.48 6.49
N GLY A 214 -0.35 0.41 6.78
CA GLY A 214 0.78 0.46 7.71
C GLY A 214 0.44 0.19 9.17
N ARG A 215 -0.72 -0.41 9.46
CA ARG A 215 -1.11 -0.81 10.82
C ARG A 215 -0.76 -2.26 11.08
N LEU A 216 -0.49 -2.57 12.35
CA LEU A 216 -0.15 -3.90 12.82
C LEU A 216 -1.05 -4.25 13.99
N GLY A 217 -1.48 -5.50 14.13
CA GLY A 217 -2.26 -5.88 15.30
C GLY A 217 -2.15 -7.36 15.64
N LEU A 218 -2.46 -7.66 16.90
CA LEU A 218 -2.54 -9.02 17.42
C LEU A 218 -4.00 -9.35 17.77
N ILE A 219 -4.52 -10.39 17.14
CA ILE A 219 -5.85 -10.93 17.39
C ILE A 219 -5.71 -12.37 17.86
N GLN A 220 -6.38 -12.69 18.96
CA GLN A 220 -6.57 -14.08 19.37
C GLN A 220 -7.84 -14.64 18.73
N ILE A 221 -7.70 -15.69 17.94
CA ILE A 221 -8.78 -16.34 17.19
C ILE A 221 -9.32 -17.52 18.00
N THR A 222 -10.42 -17.28 18.72
CA THR A 222 -11.06 -18.34 19.51
C THR A 222 -12.03 -19.17 18.67
N THR A 223 -12.77 -20.09 19.27
CA THR A 223 -13.78 -20.89 18.57
C THR A 223 -15.00 -20.09 18.08
N SER A 224 -15.35 -18.98 18.74
CA SER A 224 -16.61 -18.27 18.47
C SER A 224 -16.47 -16.78 18.22
N LYS A 225 -15.37 -16.15 18.67
CA LYS A 225 -15.16 -14.70 18.48
C LYS A 225 -13.69 -14.32 18.47
N PRO A 226 -13.31 -13.24 17.78
CA PRO A 226 -11.99 -12.66 17.92
C PRO A 226 -11.82 -11.93 19.26
N ILE A 227 -10.60 -11.90 19.78
CA ILE A 227 -10.21 -11.05 20.91
C ILE A 227 -9.02 -10.20 20.45
N HIS A 228 -9.25 -8.90 20.24
CA HIS A 228 -8.18 -7.95 19.90
C HIS A 228 -7.31 -7.72 21.13
N LYS A 229 -6.00 -7.95 21.02
CA LYS A 229 -5.04 -7.77 22.12
C LYS A 229 -4.46 -6.37 22.09
N TRP A 230 -3.93 -5.96 20.94
CA TRP A 230 -3.34 -4.64 20.73
C TRP A 230 -3.30 -4.31 19.22
N GLU A 231 -3.16 -3.01 18.92
CA GLU A 231 -2.97 -2.46 17.57
C GLU A 231 -1.89 -1.37 17.63
N ILE A 232 -0.93 -1.42 16.70
CA ILE A 232 0.01 -0.34 16.43
C ILE A 232 -0.57 0.49 15.28
N ARG A 233 -0.93 1.73 15.59
CA ARG A 233 -1.38 2.71 14.60
C ARG A 233 -0.21 3.26 13.79
N ASN A 234 -0.51 3.77 12.60
CA ASN A 234 0.49 4.31 11.69
C ASN A 234 0.66 5.83 11.85
N ASP A 235 0.92 6.30 13.07
CA ASP A 235 0.95 7.74 13.38
C ASP A 235 2.06 8.49 12.62
N LYS A 236 3.15 7.79 12.29
CA LYS A 236 4.28 8.31 11.49
C LYS A 236 4.05 8.23 9.97
N LYS A 237 2.86 7.80 9.51
CA LYS A 237 2.49 7.66 8.09
C LYS A 237 3.51 6.88 7.26
N ARG A 238 3.99 5.78 7.82
CA ARG A 238 4.93 4.86 7.17
C ARG A 238 4.22 3.99 6.13
N GLY A 239 5.00 3.31 5.30
CA GLY A 239 4.50 2.40 4.28
C GLY A 239 3.62 1.26 4.79
N GLY A 240 2.96 0.59 3.85
CA GLY A 240 2.21 -0.63 4.11
C GLY A 240 3.11 -1.78 4.55
N ILE A 241 2.58 -2.70 5.35
CA ILE A 241 3.37 -3.80 5.90
C ILE A 241 3.43 -4.95 4.88
N LEU A 242 4.63 -5.33 4.44
CA LEU A 242 4.81 -6.42 3.47
C LEU A 242 5.27 -7.72 4.13
N CYS A 243 6.04 -7.64 5.21
CA CYS A 243 6.56 -8.82 5.86
C CYS A 243 6.76 -8.58 7.36
N VAL A 244 6.57 -9.64 8.14
CA VAL A 244 6.77 -9.66 9.58
C VAL A 244 7.41 -10.98 10.00
N ASP A 245 8.20 -10.95 11.07
CA ASP A 245 8.77 -12.14 11.68
C ASP A 245 8.90 -11.96 13.21
N SER A 246 9.05 -13.05 13.94
CA SER A 246 9.25 -13.03 15.40
C SER A 246 10.58 -13.67 15.77
N PHE A 247 11.49 -12.88 16.35
CA PHE A 247 12.83 -13.31 16.71
C PHE A 247 13.36 -12.47 17.88
N ASP A 248 14.04 -13.11 18.83
CA ASP A 248 14.65 -12.46 19.99
C ASP A 248 16.01 -11.84 19.58
N ILE A 249 15.97 -10.61 19.06
CA ILE A 249 17.16 -9.85 18.66
C ILE A 249 17.75 -9.08 19.83
N MET A 250 16.92 -8.73 20.83
CA MET A 250 17.35 -8.04 22.04
C MET A 250 18.09 -8.98 23.01
N GLY A 251 17.88 -10.30 22.90
CA GLY A 251 18.50 -11.31 23.73
C GLY A 251 17.94 -11.37 25.15
N ASP A 252 16.69 -10.93 25.36
CA ASP A 252 16.03 -10.92 26.67
C ASP A 252 15.19 -12.18 26.94
N GLY A 253 15.13 -13.11 25.97
CA GLY A 253 14.39 -14.36 26.05
C GLY A 253 12.94 -14.26 25.56
N VAL A 254 12.46 -13.06 25.24
CA VAL A 254 11.15 -12.81 24.64
C VAL A 254 11.38 -12.46 23.16
N LYS A 255 10.58 -13.05 22.26
CA LYS A 255 10.73 -12.74 20.83
C LYS A 255 10.26 -11.32 20.54
N ASP A 256 11.12 -10.56 19.87
CA ASP A 256 10.76 -9.26 19.30
C ASP A 256 10.00 -9.45 17.99
N LEU A 257 9.26 -8.41 17.60
CA LEU A 257 8.54 -8.33 16.34
C LEU A 257 9.32 -7.51 15.34
N LEU A 258 9.73 -8.17 14.27
CA LEU A 258 10.45 -7.57 13.15
C LEU A 258 9.45 -7.22 12.05
N VAL A 259 9.48 -5.98 11.53
CA VAL A 259 8.52 -5.50 10.54
C VAL A 259 9.25 -4.87 9.35
N GLY A 260 8.89 -5.27 8.13
CA GLY A 260 9.37 -4.69 6.88
C GLY A 260 8.23 -4.05 6.08
N ARG A 261 8.43 -2.79 5.68
CA ARG A 261 7.42 -1.96 4.99
C ARG A 261 7.71 -1.75 3.50
N ASP A 262 6.69 -1.35 2.75
CA ASP A 262 6.75 -1.05 1.31
C ASP A 262 7.40 0.31 0.96
N ASP A 263 7.71 1.14 1.95
CA ASP A 263 8.50 2.35 1.78
C ASP A 263 9.98 2.12 2.09
N GLY A 264 10.37 0.92 2.52
CA GLY A 264 11.73 0.56 2.88
C GLY A 264 12.04 0.66 4.36
N MET A 265 11.09 1.08 5.20
CA MET A 265 11.32 1.11 6.63
C MET A 265 11.36 -0.31 7.22
N VAL A 266 12.37 -0.55 8.06
CA VAL A 266 12.54 -1.74 8.89
C VAL A 266 12.35 -1.33 10.34
N GLU A 267 11.58 -2.07 11.11
CA GLU A 267 11.26 -1.76 12.51
C GLU A 267 11.43 -2.99 13.41
N VAL A 268 11.85 -2.76 14.65
CA VAL A 268 11.90 -3.78 15.72
C VAL A 268 11.07 -3.32 16.89
N TYR A 269 10.13 -4.15 17.33
CA TYR A 269 9.30 -3.92 18.49
C TYR A 269 9.55 -4.98 19.57
N SER A 270 9.86 -4.52 20.79
CA SER A 270 10.03 -5.38 21.97
C SER A 270 8.77 -5.39 22.84
N PHE A 271 8.63 -6.37 23.73
CA PHE A 271 7.51 -6.49 24.68
C PHE A 271 8.00 -6.46 26.15
N GLU A 272 8.55 -5.33 26.61
CA GLU A 272 9.18 -5.23 27.95
C GLU A 272 8.18 -5.30 29.12
N ASN A 273 7.00 -4.67 29.02
CA ASN A 273 6.01 -4.61 30.09
C ASN A 273 4.59 -4.57 29.52
N ALA A 274 3.73 -5.51 29.93
CA ALA A 274 2.28 -5.52 29.65
C ALA A 274 1.80 -5.89 28.22
N ASN A 275 2.57 -6.69 27.48
CA ASN A 275 2.19 -7.18 26.14
C ASN A 275 1.96 -6.10 25.08
N GLU A 276 2.30 -4.84 25.35
CA GLU A 276 2.26 -3.78 24.36
C GLU A 276 3.62 -3.63 23.66
N PRO A 277 3.63 -3.52 22.32
CA PRO A 277 4.85 -3.39 21.54
C PRO A 277 5.48 -1.99 21.70
N VAL A 278 6.79 -1.95 21.95
CA VAL A 278 7.58 -0.71 22.04
C VAL A 278 8.65 -0.70 20.94
N LEU A 279 8.67 0.34 20.12
CA LEU A 279 9.65 0.51 19.04
C LEU A 279 11.07 0.67 19.63
N ARG A 280 12.01 -0.19 19.23
CA ARG A 280 13.42 -0.19 19.68
C ARG A 280 14.42 0.24 18.63
N PHE A 281 14.08 -0.01 17.37
CA PHE A 281 14.95 0.28 16.24
C PHE A 281 14.11 0.59 15.03
N ASP A 282 14.54 1.59 14.25
CA ASP A 282 14.05 1.79 12.90
C ASP A 282 15.20 2.14 11.94
N GLN A 283 15.10 1.69 10.70
CA GLN A 283 16.05 2.01 9.64
C GLN A 283 15.35 2.09 8.29
N MET A 284 15.58 3.20 7.59
CA MET A 284 15.09 3.40 6.24
C MET A 284 16.02 2.75 5.20
N LEU A 285 15.48 1.86 4.38
CA LEU A 285 16.08 1.40 3.13
C LEU A 285 15.49 2.18 1.94
N SER A 286 16.15 2.13 0.78
CA SER A 286 15.75 2.87 -0.42
C SER A 286 14.69 2.19 -1.28
N GLU A 287 14.28 0.98 -0.91
CA GLU A 287 13.41 0.08 -1.70
C GLU A 287 12.44 -0.64 -0.78
N SER A 288 11.33 -1.14 -1.33
CA SER A 288 10.37 -1.98 -0.60
C SER A 288 11.04 -3.20 0.03
N VAL A 289 10.76 -3.47 1.31
CA VAL A 289 11.22 -4.68 2.01
C VAL A 289 10.25 -5.82 1.72
N THR A 290 10.66 -6.78 0.89
CA THR A 290 9.77 -7.87 0.46
C THR A 290 9.75 -9.05 1.42
N SER A 291 10.82 -9.25 2.20
CA SER A 291 10.93 -10.32 3.20
C SER A 291 11.85 -9.90 4.36
N ILE A 292 11.56 -10.38 5.57
CA ILE A 292 12.32 -10.14 6.79
C ILE A 292 12.39 -11.43 7.60
N GLN A 293 13.54 -11.77 8.17
CA GLN A 293 13.70 -12.81 9.18
C GLN A 293 14.82 -12.49 10.16
N GLY A 294 14.67 -12.92 11.41
CA GLY A 294 15.75 -12.88 12.39
C GLY A 294 16.54 -14.19 12.40
N GLY A 295 17.85 -14.09 12.60
CA GLY A 295 18.73 -15.26 12.60
C GLY A 295 20.21 -14.90 12.71
N CYS A 296 21.05 -15.73 12.10
CA CYS A 296 22.50 -15.52 12.04
C CYS A 296 23.00 -16.05 10.69
N VAL A 297 23.53 -15.20 9.79
CA VAL A 297 24.05 -15.61 8.46
C VAL A 297 25.46 -15.12 8.24
N GLY A 298 25.79 -13.87 8.60
CA GLY A 298 27.12 -13.30 8.35
C GLY A 298 28.22 -13.98 9.14
N LYS A 299 28.05 -14.08 10.46
CA LYS A 299 29.06 -14.59 11.40
C LYS A 299 28.43 -15.25 12.60
N ASP A 300 28.91 -16.47 12.91
CA ASP A 300 28.44 -17.26 14.05
C ASP A 300 28.49 -16.42 15.35
N GLY A 301 27.44 -16.55 16.17
CA GLY A 301 27.35 -15.91 17.48
C GLY A 301 26.78 -14.49 17.49
N TYR A 302 26.59 -13.86 16.32
CA TYR A 302 25.97 -12.54 16.20
C TYR A 302 24.60 -12.68 15.55
N ASP A 303 23.58 -12.32 16.31
CA ASP A 303 22.21 -12.29 15.84
C ASP A 303 22.04 -11.10 14.87
N GLU A 304 21.21 -11.26 13.84
CA GLU A 304 21.00 -10.29 12.77
C GLU A 304 19.58 -10.37 12.21
N ILE A 305 19.14 -9.29 11.58
CA ILE A 305 17.91 -9.22 10.79
C ILE A 305 18.29 -9.34 9.32
N VAL A 306 17.87 -10.41 8.66
CA VAL A 306 18.08 -10.64 7.23
C VAL A 306 16.87 -10.15 6.46
N LEU A 307 17.11 -9.35 5.43
CA LEU A 307 16.12 -8.65 4.65
C LEU A 307 16.32 -8.95 3.17
N ALA A 308 15.23 -9.02 2.41
CA ALA A 308 15.27 -8.97 0.96
C ALA A 308 14.53 -7.71 0.48
N THR A 309 15.13 -6.96 -0.43
CA THR A 309 14.49 -5.80 -1.08
C THR A 309 13.88 -6.16 -2.43
N TYR A 310 13.03 -5.29 -2.95
CA TYR A 310 12.38 -5.47 -4.25
C TYR A 310 13.36 -5.73 -5.39
N SER A 311 14.47 -4.98 -5.50
CA SER A 311 15.45 -5.17 -6.59
C SER A 311 16.32 -6.42 -6.41
N GLY A 312 16.20 -7.11 -5.28
CA GLY A 312 16.87 -8.36 -4.99
C GLY A 312 18.10 -8.24 -4.07
N TRP A 313 18.31 -7.12 -3.39
CA TRP A 313 19.38 -7.04 -2.38
C TRP A 313 19.02 -7.88 -1.17
N VAL A 314 19.90 -8.82 -0.83
CA VAL A 314 19.85 -9.56 0.43
C VAL A 314 20.84 -8.92 1.40
N THR A 315 20.30 -8.28 2.43
CA THR A 315 21.03 -7.45 3.39
C THR A 315 20.79 -7.95 4.80
N GLY A 316 21.84 -8.00 5.61
CA GLY A 316 21.78 -8.23 7.05
C GLY A 316 21.94 -6.93 7.83
N LEU A 317 21.17 -6.77 8.90
CA LEU A 317 21.37 -5.78 9.95
C LEU A 317 21.87 -6.53 11.19
N THR A 318 23.19 -6.55 11.40
CA THR A 318 23.86 -7.41 12.37
C THR A 318 24.21 -6.68 13.66
N THR A 319 24.22 -7.42 14.76
CA THR A 319 24.76 -6.99 16.06
C THR A 319 26.30 -6.97 16.10
N GLU A 320 26.99 -7.46 15.06
CA GLU A 320 28.44 -7.39 14.99
C GLU A 320 28.94 -5.93 14.94
N PRO A 321 29.86 -5.51 15.84
CA PRO A 321 30.48 -4.19 15.78
C PRO A 321 31.34 -4.04 14.53
N THR A 322 31.00 -3.09 13.65
CA THR A 322 31.72 -2.83 12.39
C THR A 322 33.01 -2.01 12.58
N HIS A 323 33.18 -1.36 13.72
CA HIS A 323 34.42 -0.65 14.07
C HIS A 323 35.09 -1.34 15.25
N LYS A 324 36.15 -2.11 14.99
CA LYS A 324 37.16 -2.34 16.02
C LYS A 324 37.84 -0.99 16.24
N GLU A 325 37.73 -0.46 17.46
CA GLU A 325 38.29 0.83 17.86
C GLU A 325 39.71 1.02 17.32
N SER A 326 39.87 1.90 16.32
CA SER A 326 41.16 2.46 15.95
C SER A 326 41.47 3.58 16.93
N GLY A 327 42.66 3.53 17.55
CA GLY A 327 43.12 4.55 18.49
C GLY A 327 43.28 5.93 17.82
N PRO A 328 43.36 7.01 18.61
CA PRO A 328 43.46 8.36 18.08
C PRO A 328 44.78 8.55 17.32
N GLY A 329 44.69 8.82 16.01
CA GLY A 329 45.85 9.12 15.15
C GLY A 329 46.03 8.21 13.93
N GLU A 330 45.23 7.14 13.78
CA GLU A 330 45.18 6.39 12.53
C GLU A 330 44.16 7.03 11.57
N GLU A 331 44.64 7.55 10.43
CA GLU A 331 43.78 7.84 9.28
C GLU A 331 42.89 6.61 9.03
N LEU A 332 41.60 6.82 8.77
CA LEU A 332 40.62 5.80 8.38
C LEU A 332 41.12 5.06 7.13
N LYS A 333 42.06 4.13 7.30
CA LYS A 333 42.50 3.23 6.26
C LYS A 333 41.30 2.34 5.97
N LEU A 334 40.66 2.59 4.83
CA LEU A 334 39.69 1.68 4.22
C LEU A 334 40.11 0.24 4.52
N ASN A 335 39.30 -0.50 5.27
CA ASN A 335 39.60 -1.87 5.68
C ASN A 335 40.07 -2.66 4.45
N GLN A 336 41.12 -3.49 4.58
CA GLN A 336 41.74 -4.23 3.47
C GLN A 336 40.70 -5.01 2.64
N GLU A 337 39.65 -5.52 3.30
CA GLU A 337 38.51 -6.18 2.65
C GLU A 337 37.74 -5.25 1.73
N MET A 338 37.51 -4.00 2.13
CA MET A 338 36.83 -2.99 1.33
C MET A 338 37.67 -2.62 0.10
N GLN A 339 38.99 -2.50 0.25
CA GLN A 339 39.89 -2.26 -0.88
C GLN A 339 39.86 -3.42 -1.89
N ASN A 340 39.89 -4.66 -1.41
CA ASN A 340 39.81 -5.85 -2.26
C ASN A 340 38.45 -5.95 -2.98
N LYS A 341 37.36 -5.59 -2.30
CA LYS A 341 36.02 -5.54 -2.93
C LYS A 341 35.96 -4.48 -4.02
N ILE A 342 36.51 -3.28 -3.78
CA ILE A 342 36.56 -2.20 -4.77
C ILE A 342 37.41 -2.60 -5.99
N SER A 343 38.55 -3.27 -5.79
CA SER A 343 39.40 -3.70 -6.91
C SER A 343 38.73 -4.78 -7.77
N SER A 344 38.06 -5.77 -7.15
CA SER A 344 37.28 -6.77 -7.87
C SER A 344 36.15 -6.13 -8.69
N LEU A 345 35.40 -5.20 -8.08
CA LEU A 345 34.30 -4.49 -8.76
C LEU A 345 34.82 -3.66 -9.93
N ARG A 346 35.98 -3.01 -9.82
CA ARG A 346 36.59 -2.26 -10.93
C ARG A 346 36.91 -3.18 -12.12
N SER A 347 37.51 -4.34 -11.86
CA SER A 347 37.84 -5.31 -12.91
C SER A 347 36.58 -5.86 -13.59
N GLU A 348 35.54 -6.17 -12.81
CA GLU A 348 34.27 -6.65 -13.34
C GLU A 348 33.57 -5.57 -14.18
N ILE A 349 33.54 -4.31 -13.71
CA ILE A 349 32.99 -3.18 -14.45
C ILE A 349 33.71 -2.99 -15.79
N GLU A 350 35.04 -3.04 -15.82
CA GLU A 350 35.81 -2.87 -17.06
C GLU A 350 35.49 -3.97 -18.07
N HIS A 351 35.43 -5.23 -17.63
CA HIS A 351 35.08 -6.36 -18.48
C HIS A 351 33.65 -6.24 -19.03
N LEU A 352 32.68 -5.92 -18.17
CA LEU A 352 31.28 -5.76 -18.57
C LEU A 352 31.08 -4.56 -19.50
N GLN A 353 31.76 -3.43 -19.25
CA GLN A 353 31.70 -2.26 -20.12
C GLN A 353 32.19 -2.59 -21.52
N PHE A 354 33.35 -3.26 -21.64
CA PHE A 354 33.87 -3.68 -22.94
C PHE A 354 32.88 -4.57 -23.69
N LYS A 355 32.35 -5.61 -23.02
CA LYS A 355 31.40 -6.53 -23.63
C LYS A 355 30.09 -5.84 -24.07
N VAL A 356 29.56 -4.95 -23.23
CA VAL A 356 28.33 -4.20 -23.54
C VAL A 356 28.55 -3.22 -24.69
N LEU A 357 29.72 -2.58 -24.78
CA LEU A 357 30.05 -1.72 -25.91
C LEU A 357 30.10 -2.50 -27.23
N GLN A 358 30.76 -3.66 -27.23
CA GLN A 358 30.82 -4.53 -28.40
C GLN A 358 29.41 -4.95 -28.86
N GLU A 359 28.54 -5.39 -27.95
CA GLU A 359 27.17 -5.78 -28.31
C GLU A 359 26.29 -4.59 -28.73
N ARG A 360 26.56 -3.38 -28.22
CA ARG A 360 25.88 -2.17 -28.70
C ARG A 360 26.25 -1.83 -30.13
N GLU A 361 27.53 -1.97 -30.50
CA GLU A 361 27.97 -1.79 -31.88
C GLU A 361 27.33 -2.83 -32.81
N ASN A 362 27.31 -4.10 -32.40
CA ASN A 362 26.63 -5.17 -33.13
C ASN A 362 25.13 -4.86 -33.31
N TYR A 363 24.45 -4.44 -32.24
CA TYR A 363 23.06 -4.04 -32.28
C TYR A 363 22.82 -2.88 -33.25
N GLN A 364 23.65 -1.84 -33.19
CA GLN A 364 23.54 -0.68 -34.08
C GLN A 364 23.74 -1.06 -35.54
N GLN A 365 24.71 -1.93 -35.86
CA GLN A 365 24.89 -2.44 -37.22
C GLN A 365 23.67 -3.25 -37.68
N SER A 366 23.16 -4.15 -36.84
CA SER A 366 21.98 -4.96 -37.16
C SER A 366 20.71 -4.13 -37.35
N SER A 367 20.60 -2.97 -36.69
CA SER A 367 19.44 -2.07 -36.78
C SER A 367 19.28 -1.41 -38.16
N GLN A 368 20.33 -1.43 -38.99
CA GLN A 368 20.26 -0.93 -40.37
C GLN A 368 19.65 -1.95 -41.35
N SER A 369 19.47 -3.20 -40.93
CA SER A 369 18.84 -4.24 -41.75
C SER A 369 17.33 -4.04 -41.83
N SER A 370 16.79 -3.98 -43.05
CA SER A 370 15.35 -3.84 -43.28
C SER A 370 14.51 -5.07 -42.86
N GLN A 371 15.14 -6.23 -42.68
CA GLN A 371 14.47 -7.45 -42.22
C GLN A 371 14.56 -7.63 -40.70
N ALA A 372 15.45 -6.90 -40.02
CA ALA A 372 15.61 -7.02 -38.58
C ALA A 372 14.48 -6.32 -37.84
N LYS A 373 14.06 -6.90 -36.70
CA LYS A 373 13.11 -6.28 -35.77
C LYS A 373 13.79 -6.07 -34.43
N SER A 374 13.80 -4.84 -33.94
CA SER A 374 14.30 -4.52 -32.61
C SER A 374 13.36 -5.06 -31.54
N THR A 375 13.92 -5.81 -30.60
CA THR A 375 13.20 -6.29 -29.42
C THR A 375 13.27 -5.27 -28.29
N VAL A 376 12.15 -5.10 -27.59
CA VAL A 376 12.02 -4.17 -26.45
C VAL A 376 12.35 -4.94 -25.16
N PRO A 377 13.33 -4.50 -24.34
CA PRO A 377 13.54 -5.09 -23.02
C PRO A 377 12.29 -4.87 -22.15
N SER A 378 11.70 -5.98 -21.70
CA SER A 378 10.64 -5.95 -20.70
C SER A 378 11.25 -5.73 -19.31
N PHE A 379 10.57 -4.94 -18.51
CA PHE A 379 10.88 -4.76 -17.09
C PHE A 379 9.58 -4.77 -16.29
N SER A 380 9.68 -5.03 -15.00
CA SER A 380 8.55 -4.98 -14.08
C SER A 380 8.49 -3.61 -13.39
N ILE A 381 7.28 -3.08 -13.30
CA ILE A 381 6.93 -1.93 -12.46
C ILE A 381 6.05 -2.48 -11.34
N ASN A 382 6.48 -2.28 -10.10
CA ASN A 382 5.67 -2.47 -8.91
C ASN A 382 4.97 -1.15 -8.60
N ASP A 383 3.68 -1.09 -8.91
CA ASP A 383 2.84 0.09 -8.78
C ASP A 383 1.80 -0.07 -7.69
N LYS A 384 1.58 0.99 -6.92
CA LYS A 384 0.54 1.08 -5.88
C LYS A 384 -0.19 2.41 -6.02
N PHE A 385 -1.51 2.34 -6.19
CA PHE A 385 -2.37 3.52 -6.29
C PHE A 385 -3.45 3.45 -5.21
N THR A 386 -3.23 4.14 -4.09
CA THR A 386 -4.05 4.01 -2.89
C THR A 386 -4.54 5.37 -2.39
N LEU A 387 -5.80 5.43 -1.96
CA LEU A 387 -6.39 6.62 -1.35
C LEU A 387 -5.97 6.72 0.12
N ASN A 388 -5.35 7.83 0.49
CA ASN A 388 -5.02 8.13 1.88
C ASN A 388 -6.21 8.81 2.55
N LYS A 389 -6.67 8.23 3.67
CA LYS A 389 -7.81 8.74 4.44
C LYS A 389 -7.54 10.11 5.07
N GLU A 390 -6.30 10.35 5.53
CA GLU A 390 -5.99 11.52 6.36
C GLU A 390 -5.94 12.84 5.59
N ASP A 391 -5.41 12.84 4.36
CA ASP A 391 -5.27 14.05 3.54
C ASP A 391 -6.23 14.09 2.33
N ALA A 392 -7.04 13.02 2.14
CA ALA A 392 -7.94 12.84 1.02
C ALA A 392 -7.22 13.07 -0.32
N SER A 393 -6.09 12.37 -0.49
CA SER A 393 -5.28 12.33 -1.70
C SER A 393 -4.88 10.89 -2.04
N TYR A 394 -4.66 10.60 -3.31
CA TYR A 394 -4.09 9.34 -3.74
C TYR A 394 -2.56 9.40 -3.65
N SER A 395 -1.95 8.36 -3.09
CA SER A 395 -0.52 8.09 -3.25
C SER A 395 -0.33 7.12 -4.42
N LEU A 396 0.35 7.59 -5.46
CA LEU A 396 0.88 6.75 -6.54
C LEU A 396 2.36 6.46 -6.25
N VAL A 397 2.68 5.19 -6.00
CA VAL A 397 4.04 4.70 -5.84
C VAL A 397 4.40 3.88 -7.08
N LEU A 398 5.55 4.19 -7.68
CA LEU A 398 6.12 3.48 -8.82
C LEU A 398 7.50 2.98 -8.44
N GLU A 399 7.75 1.68 -8.54
CA GLU A 399 9.03 1.08 -8.20
C GLU A 399 9.54 0.17 -9.32
N VAL A 400 10.79 0.37 -9.71
CA VAL A 400 11.47 -0.35 -10.80
C VAL A 400 12.81 -0.89 -10.30
N ARG A 401 13.21 -2.07 -10.79
CA ARG A 401 14.50 -2.69 -10.44
C ARG A 401 15.70 -1.78 -10.70
N THR A 402 15.66 -1.07 -11.81
CA THR A 402 16.73 -0.17 -12.25
C THR A 402 16.34 1.27 -11.98
N ALA A 403 17.33 2.15 -11.81
CA ALA A 403 17.09 3.57 -11.61
C ALA A 403 16.17 4.16 -12.71
N ILE A 404 15.20 4.94 -12.29
CA ILE A 404 14.26 5.65 -13.17
C ILE A 404 15.00 6.86 -13.76
N ASP A 405 14.82 7.09 -15.07
CA ASP A 405 15.31 8.29 -15.74
C ASP A 405 14.28 9.41 -15.62
N ASN A 406 13.07 9.14 -16.07
CA ASN A 406 11.95 10.05 -15.99
C ASN A 406 10.61 9.30 -15.91
N VAL A 407 9.61 9.98 -15.35
CA VAL A 407 8.20 9.56 -15.35
C VAL A 407 7.37 10.70 -15.91
N LEU A 408 6.62 10.44 -16.99
CA LEU A 408 5.60 11.37 -17.50
C LEU A 408 4.25 10.97 -16.89
N ILE A 409 3.56 11.94 -16.31
CA ILE A 409 2.19 11.84 -15.81
C ILE A 409 1.30 12.62 -16.78
N GLN A 410 0.34 11.93 -17.37
CA GLN A 410 -0.70 12.50 -18.24
C GLN A 410 -2.07 12.21 -17.63
N SER A 411 -2.95 13.20 -17.60
CA SER A 411 -4.30 13.05 -17.07
C SER A 411 -5.33 13.66 -18.02
N ASP A 412 -6.43 12.93 -18.22
CA ASP A 412 -7.63 13.40 -18.92
C ASP A 412 -8.64 14.07 -17.96
N VAL A 413 -8.28 14.20 -16.68
CA VAL A 413 -9.06 14.90 -15.64
C VAL A 413 -8.20 15.91 -14.90
N PRO A 414 -8.78 17.02 -14.43
CA PRO A 414 -8.04 17.97 -13.61
C PRO A 414 -7.70 17.33 -12.27
N ILE A 415 -6.41 17.32 -11.98
CA ILE A 415 -5.82 16.78 -10.76
C ILE A 415 -4.67 17.69 -10.33
N ASP A 416 -4.48 17.80 -9.02
CA ASP A 416 -3.33 18.49 -8.47
C ASP A 416 -2.26 17.48 -8.08
N LEU A 417 -1.03 17.72 -8.52
CA LEU A 417 0.13 17.00 -8.03
C LEU A 417 0.70 17.74 -6.82
N LEU A 418 0.71 17.07 -5.67
CA LEU A 418 1.25 17.63 -4.42
C LEU A 418 2.71 17.23 -4.25
N ASP A 419 3.50 18.16 -3.72
CA ASP A 419 4.89 17.89 -3.36
C ASP A 419 4.98 16.85 -2.24
N VAL A 420 6.01 16.02 -2.33
CA VAL A 420 6.33 14.98 -1.35
C VAL A 420 7.76 15.21 -0.89
N ASP A 421 7.98 15.48 0.39
CA ASP A 421 9.31 15.86 0.92
C ASP A 421 10.38 14.78 0.68
N LYS A 422 9.97 13.50 0.65
CA LYS A 422 10.86 12.36 0.37
C LYS A 422 11.26 12.25 -1.11
N ASN A 423 10.57 12.96 -2.02
CA ASN A 423 10.79 12.87 -3.45
C ASN A 423 11.87 13.89 -3.88
N SER A 424 12.98 13.39 -4.41
CA SER A 424 14.09 14.22 -4.91
C SER A 424 14.00 14.54 -6.41
N ALA A 425 12.96 14.06 -7.10
CA ALA A 425 12.78 14.29 -8.52
C ALA A 425 12.42 15.76 -8.81
N VAL A 426 12.96 16.29 -9.91
CA VAL A 426 12.59 17.62 -10.40
C VAL A 426 11.32 17.49 -11.24
N VAL A 427 10.28 18.24 -10.87
CA VAL A 427 9.02 18.29 -11.60
C VAL A 427 9.02 19.43 -12.63
N SER A 428 8.49 19.16 -13.82
CA SER A 428 8.21 20.18 -14.83
C SER A 428 6.80 20.00 -15.38
N PHE A 429 5.95 21.01 -15.20
CA PHE A 429 4.60 21.06 -15.76
C PHE A 429 4.67 21.62 -17.18
N SER A 430 4.18 20.84 -18.14
CA SER A 430 4.05 21.28 -19.54
C SER A 430 2.73 22.01 -19.73
N SER A 431 2.72 23.01 -20.62
CA SER A 431 1.49 23.68 -21.03
C SER A 431 0.55 22.66 -21.68
N CYS A 432 -0.66 22.56 -21.15
CA CYS A 432 -1.68 21.62 -21.62
C CYS A 432 -2.69 22.34 -22.53
N ASP A 433 -3.13 21.65 -23.58
CA ASP A 433 -4.17 22.10 -24.50
C ASP A 433 -5.43 21.22 -24.35
N THR A 434 -6.30 21.61 -23.41
CA THR A 434 -7.52 20.87 -23.08
C THR A 434 -8.49 20.77 -24.26
N GLU A 435 -8.49 21.73 -25.18
CA GLU A 435 -9.43 21.75 -26.31
C GLU A 435 -9.06 20.73 -27.42
N SER A 436 -7.77 20.50 -27.66
CA SER A 436 -7.29 19.67 -28.78
C SER A 436 -6.96 18.25 -28.37
N ASN A 437 -6.34 18.05 -27.21
CA ASN A 437 -5.74 16.75 -26.85
C ASN A 437 -6.36 16.09 -25.61
N ASP A 438 -7.43 16.67 -25.04
CA ASP A 438 -8.10 16.18 -23.82
C ASP A 438 -7.13 16.00 -22.63
N ASN A 439 -6.00 16.71 -22.65
CA ASN A 439 -5.00 16.67 -21.58
C ASN A 439 -5.27 17.81 -20.61
N PHE A 440 -5.69 17.47 -19.39
CA PHE A 440 -5.83 18.44 -18.30
C PHE A 440 -4.52 18.62 -17.53
N LEU A 441 -3.65 17.60 -17.52
CA LEU A 441 -2.34 17.66 -16.89
C LEU A 441 -1.29 16.91 -17.71
N LEU A 442 -0.13 17.53 -17.85
CA LEU A 442 1.11 16.94 -18.32
C LEU A 442 2.24 17.36 -17.40
N ALA A 443 2.77 16.41 -16.62
CA ALA A 443 3.88 16.65 -15.71
C ALA A 443 4.98 15.63 -15.95
N THR A 444 6.23 16.09 -16.01
CA THR A 444 7.40 15.20 -16.12
C THR A 444 8.22 15.29 -14.85
N TYR A 445 8.45 14.14 -14.21
CA TYR A 445 9.37 13.97 -13.09
C TYR A 445 10.68 13.42 -13.60
N ARG A 446 11.75 14.20 -13.48
CA ARG A 446 13.12 13.72 -13.78
C ARG A 446 13.78 13.27 -12.48
N CYS A 447 14.04 11.97 -12.39
CA CYS A 447 14.62 11.38 -11.20
C CYS A 447 16.14 11.63 -11.12
N GLN A 448 16.63 11.83 -9.89
CA GLN A 448 18.06 11.90 -9.62
C GLN A 448 18.72 10.52 -9.86
N ALA A 449 20.05 10.45 -9.79
CA ALA A 449 20.75 9.18 -9.96
C ALA A 449 20.35 8.18 -8.87
N ASN A 450 20.23 6.91 -9.24
CA ASN A 450 19.96 5.77 -8.35
C ASN A 450 18.57 5.74 -7.67
N THR A 451 17.61 6.56 -8.11
CA THR A 451 16.23 6.47 -7.63
C THR A 451 15.49 5.31 -8.31
N THR A 452 15.14 4.26 -7.55
CA THR A 452 14.37 3.09 -8.01
C THR A 452 12.89 3.19 -7.71
N ARG A 453 12.51 3.97 -6.68
CA ARG A 453 11.14 4.22 -6.23
C ARG A 453 10.80 5.70 -6.34
N LEU A 454 9.63 6.00 -6.90
CA LEU A 454 9.06 7.35 -6.98
C LEU A 454 7.68 7.34 -6.32
N GLU A 455 7.42 8.31 -5.45
CA GLU A 455 6.12 8.51 -4.83
C GLU A 455 5.56 9.88 -5.19
N LEU A 456 4.31 9.89 -5.63
CA LEU A 456 3.58 11.05 -6.08
C LEU A 456 2.26 11.14 -5.32
N LYS A 457 1.90 12.33 -4.87
CA LYS A 457 0.58 12.58 -4.30
C LYS A 457 -0.30 13.27 -5.33
N ILE A 458 -1.49 12.71 -5.54
CA ILE A 458 -2.46 13.15 -6.54
C ILE A 458 -3.75 13.49 -5.81
N ARG A 459 -4.20 14.73 -5.95
CA ARG A 459 -5.49 15.18 -5.43
C ARG A 459 -6.50 15.19 -6.58
N SER A 460 -7.58 14.44 -6.40
CA SER A 460 -8.72 14.41 -7.34
C SER A 460 -9.88 15.27 -6.82
N ILE A 461 -10.75 15.66 -7.75
CA ILE A 461 -12.02 16.32 -7.45
C ILE A 461 -13.16 15.32 -7.67
N GLU A 462 -14.03 15.19 -6.69
CA GLU A 462 -15.16 14.27 -6.78
C GLU A 462 -16.15 14.72 -7.88
N GLY A 463 -16.69 13.76 -8.63
CA GLY A 463 -17.50 14.02 -9.83
C GLY A 463 -16.70 14.15 -11.13
N GLN A 464 -15.38 14.37 -11.07
CA GLN A 464 -14.50 14.41 -12.23
C GLN A 464 -13.71 13.10 -12.35
N TYR A 465 -14.02 12.31 -13.38
CA TYR A 465 -13.53 10.93 -13.51
C TYR A 465 -12.94 10.65 -14.88
N GLY A 466 -11.93 9.79 -14.91
CA GLY A 466 -11.14 9.51 -16.10
C GLY A 466 -9.92 8.65 -15.81
N THR A 467 -8.92 8.78 -16.69
CA THR A 467 -7.71 7.98 -16.74
C THR A 467 -6.48 8.84 -16.45
N LEU A 468 -5.67 8.35 -15.51
CA LEU A 468 -4.33 8.85 -15.24
C LEU A 468 -3.31 7.89 -15.84
N GLN A 469 -2.45 8.36 -16.72
CA GLN A 469 -1.40 7.58 -17.36
C GLN A 469 -0.03 7.95 -16.80
N ALA A 470 0.78 6.95 -16.45
CA ALA A 470 2.17 7.11 -16.05
C ALA A 470 3.09 6.37 -17.02
N TYR A 471 3.93 7.10 -17.75
CA TYR A 471 4.95 6.54 -18.63
C TYR A 471 6.28 6.51 -17.89
N VAL A 472 6.75 5.30 -17.56
CA VAL A 472 7.97 5.10 -16.78
C VAL A 472 9.11 4.72 -17.71
N THR A 473 10.19 5.50 -17.68
CA THR A 473 11.40 5.25 -18.47
C THR A 473 12.57 4.93 -17.54
N PRO A 474 13.04 3.67 -17.47
CA PRO A 474 14.23 3.31 -16.71
C PRO A 474 15.53 3.64 -17.44
N ARG A 475 16.64 3.67 -16.69
CA ARG A 475 18.01 3.82 -17.21
C ARG A 475 18.57 2.47 -17.72
N ILE A 476 17.91 1.91 -18.73
CA ILE A 476 18.36 0.69 -19.45
C ILE A 476 18.68 1.01 -20.92
N GLN A 477 19.45 0.14 -21.56
CA GLN A 477 19.76 0.23 -22.99
C GLN A 477 19.31 -1.07 -23.71
N PRO A 478 18.49 -0.99 -24.76
CA PRO A 478 17.89 0.23 -25.34
C PRO A 478 16.88 0.88 -24.38
N LYS A 479 16.73 2.21 -24.48
CA LYS A 479 15.71 2.93 -23.69
C LYS A 479 14.32 2.50 -24.13
N THR A 480 13.48 2.21 -23.15
CA THR A 480 12.08 1.84 -23.36
C THR A 480 11.23 2.58 -22.36
N CYS A 481 9.95 2.79 -22.69
CA CYS A 481 8.96 3.25 -21.74
C CYS A 481 7.87 2.20 -21.60
N GLN A 482 7.32 2.08 -20.40
CA GLN A 482 6.09 1.33 -20.15
C GLN A 482 5.04 2.29 -19.62
N VAL A 483 3.83 2.21 -20.17
CA VAL A 483 2.68 2.98 -19.70
C VAL A 483 1.90 2.16 -18.68
N ARG A 484 1.51 2.81 -17.58
CA ARG A 484 0.52 2.30 -16.60
C ARG A 484 -0.68 3.22 -16.58
N GLN A 485 -1.87 2.64 -16.55
CA GLN A 485 -3.15 3.36 -16.55
C GLN A 485 -3.84 3.14 -15.21
N TYR A 486 -4.20 4.23 -14.55
CA TYR A 486 -4.96 4.27 -13.31
C TYR A 486 -6.28 4.99 -13.55
N HIS A 487 -7.30 4.66 -12.78
CA HIS A 487 -8.63 5.23 -12.94
C HIS A 487 -8.96 6.15 -11.76
N ILE A 488 -9.26 7.41 -12.05
CA ILE A 488 -9.89 8.31 -11.11
C ILE A 488 -11.39 8.07 -11.20
N LYS A 489 -11.97 7.55 -10.12
CA LYS A 489 -13.38 7.16 -10.06
C LYS A 489 -14.28 8.39 -9.88
N PRO A 490 -15.55 8.36 -10.32
CA PRO A 490 -16.52 9.41 -10.05
C PRO A 490 -16.63 9.80 -8.58
N LEU A 491 -16.68 8.79 -7.70
CA LEU A 491 -16.67 8.97 -6.25
C LEU A 491 -15.30 8.60 -5.68
N SER A 492 -14.23 9.19 -6.24
CA SER A 492 -12.85 8.86 -5.92
C SER A 492 -12.47 9.06 -4.44
N LEU A 493 -13.19 9.91 -3.70
CA LEU A 493 -12.90 10.19 -2.30
C LEU A 493 -13.65 9.26 -1.33
N HIS A 494 -14.42 8.30 -1.83
CA HIS A 494 -15.10 7.30 -1.01
C HIS A 494 -14.22 6.08 -0.74
N GLN A 495 -14.26 5.60 0.50
CA GLN A 495 -13.53 4.44 0.98
C GLN A 495 -14.50 3.42 1.58
N ARG A 496 -14.31 2.12 1.33
CA ARG A 496 -15.22 1.08 1.81
C ARG A 496 -15.12 0.91 3.32
N THR A 497 -16.27 0.76 3.97
CA THR A 497 -16.42 0.51 5.42
C THR A 497 -17.34 -0.68 5.66
N HIS A 498 -17.47 -1.11 6.92
CA HIS A 498 -18.29 -2.26 7.31
C HIS A 498 -19.68 -1.89 7.81
N PHE A 499 -19.86 -0.66 8.27
CA PHE A 499 -21.13 -0.16 8.77
C PHE A 499 -21.28 1.34 8.49
N ILE A 500 -22.52 1.81 8.63
CA ILE A 500 -22.92 3.21 8.55
C ILE A 500 -23.83 3.57 9.72
N ASP A 501 -24.05 4.86 9.91
CA ASP A 501 -24.98 5.41 10.88
C ASP A 501 -26.33 5.69 10.19
N HIS A 502 -27.33 4.85 10.46
CA HIS A 502 -28.65 4.96 9.85
C HIS A 502 -29.50 6.12 10.40
N ASP A 503 -29.08 6.76 11.50
CA ASP A 503 -29.82 7.88 12.10
C ASP A 503 -29.53 9.22 11.38
N ARG A 504 -28.56 9.23 10.44
CA ARG A 504 -28.24 10.41 9.63
C ARG A 504 -29.34 10.72 8.60
N PRO A 505 -29.51 12.00 8.20
CA PRO A 505 -30.51 12.39 7.22
C PRO A 505 -30.13 11.92 5.80
N MET A 506 -30.51 10.69 5.46
CA MET A 506 -30.18 10.08 4.17
C MET A 506 -31.06 10.61 3.04
N ASN A 507 -30.41 11.02 1.95
CA ASN A 507 -31.01 11.21 0.63
C ASN A 507 -30.98 9.87 -0.11
N THR A 508 -32.06 9.48 -0.77
CA THR A 508 -32.18 8.19 -1.45
C THR A 508 -32.32 8.38 -2.96
N LEU A 509 -31.54 7.62 -3.73
CA LEU A 509 -31.65 7.49 -5.17
C LEU A 509 -32.01 6.05 -5.51
N THR A 510 -33.12 5.86 -6.21
CA THR A 510 -33.61 4.55 -6.62
C THR A 510 -33.65 4.46 -8.14
N LEU A 511 -32.89 3.50 -8.67
CA LEU A 511 -32.84 3.13 -10.07
C LEU A 511 -33.65 1.84 -10.27
N THR A 512 -34.56 1.85 -11.24
CA THR A 512 -35.29 0.65 -11.67
C THR A 512 -35.21 0.51 -13.18
N GLY A 513 -35.13 -0.72 -13.68
CA GLY A 513 -35.02 -0.93 -15.13
C GLY A 513 -34.70 -2.36 -15.52
N GLN A 514 -34.48 -2.58 -16.81
CA GLN A 514 -34.13 -3.89 -17.37
C GLN A 514 -32.61 -4.08 -17.44
N PHE A 515 -31.96 -4.16 -16.28
CA PHE A 515 -30.54 -4.48 -16.18
C PHE A 515 -30.32 -5.75 -15.35
N SER A 516 -29.31 -6.51 -15.73
CA SER A 516 -28.80 -7.66 -15.00
C SER A 516 -28.03 -7.24 -13.74
N PHE A 517 -27.86 -8.17 -12.80
CA PHE A 517 -27.03 -7.95 -11.62
C PHE A 517 -25.58 -7.61 -11.99
N ALA A 518 -25.02 -8.28 -13.00
CA ALA A 518 -23.65 -8.01 -13.47
C ALA A 518 -23.49 -6.61 -14.09
N GLU A 519 -24.52 -6.09 -14.78
CA GLU A 519 -24.49 -4.75 -15.36
C GLU A 519 -24.47 -3.67 -14.28
N VAL A 520 -25.41 -3.71 -13.32
CA VAL A 520 -25.42 -2.73 -12.22
C VAL A 520 -24.16 -2.85 -11.37
N HIS A 521 -23.66 -4.06 -11.13
CA HIS A 521 -22.39 -4.25 -10.44
C HIS A 521 -21.23 -3.59 -11.20
N SER A 522 -21.15 -3.77 -12.52
CA SER A 522 -20.11 -3.12 -13.34
C SER A 522 -20.19 -1.59 -13.30
N TRP A 523 -21.40 -1.02 -13.17
CA TRP A 523 -21.57 0.42 -12.99
C TRP A 523 -21.11 0.88 -11.61
N VAL A 524 -21.42 0.11 -10.56
CA VAL A 524 -20.94 0.38 -9.20
C VAL A 524 -19.40 0.32 -9.14
N VAL A 525 -18.78 -0.68 -9.76
CA VAL A 525 -17.30 -0.79 -9.89
C VAL A 525 -16.70 0.38 -10.68
N PHE A 526 -17.42 0.90 -11.67
CA PHE A 526 -17.00 2.09 -12.40
C PHE A 526 -17.08 3.35 -11.53
N CYS A 527 -18.12 3.49 -10.72
CA CYS A 527 -18.37 4.67 -9.90
C CYS A 527 -17.52 4.76 -8.62
N LEU A 528 -17.25 3.62 -7.97
CA LEU A 528 -16.73 3.58 -6.61
C LEU A 528 -15.35 2.89 -6.53
N PRO A 529 -14.45 3.37 -5.66
CA PRO A 529 -13.24 2.65 -5.26
C PRO A 529 -13.56 1.39 -4.46
N GLU A 530 -12.58 0.49 -4.33
CA GLU A 530 -12.62 -0.66 -3.38
C GLU A 530 -13.82 -1.64 -3.55
N VAL A 531 -14.42 -1.68 -4.75
CA VAL A 531 -15.41 -2.70 -5.13
C VAL A 531 -14.70 -3.79 -5.95
N PRO A 532 -14.88 -5.09 -5.62
CA PRO A 532 -14.31 -6.17 -6.42
C PRO A 532 -14.89 -6.14 -7.83
N GLU A 533 -14.07 -6.42 -8.84
CA GLU A 533 -14.50 -6.44 -10.25
C GLU A 533 -15.42 -7.63 -10.55
N LYS A 534 -15.24 -8.72 -9.81
CA LYS A 534 -16.07 -9.91 -9.92
C LYS A 534 -17.39 -9.68 -9.17
N PRO A 535 -18.55 -9.88 -9.82
CA PRO A 535 -19.83 -9.83 -9.14
C PRO A 535 -19.88 -10.81 -7.96
N PRO A 536 -20.30 -10.36 -6.76
CA PRO A 536 -20.49 -11.24 -5.61
C PRO A 536 -21.42 -12.40 -5.91
N ALA A 537 -21.26 -13.50 -5.19
CA ALA A 537 -22.19 -14.63 -5.27
C ALA A 537 -23.54 -14.24 -4.65
N GLY A 538 -24.63 -14.38 -5.41
CA GLY A 538 -25.98 -14.03 -4.98
C GLY A 538 -26.72 -13.17 -6.01
N GLU A 539 -27.94 -12.75 -5.65
CA GLU A 539 -28.77 -11.85 -6.47
C GLU A 539 -28.86 -10.42 -5.92
N CYS A 540 -28.24 -10.16 -4.77
CA CYS A 540 -28.25 -8.88 -4.07
C CYS A 540 -26.86 -8.63 -3.46
N ALA A 541 -26.40 -7.39 -3.50
CA ALA A 541 -25.18 -6.95 -2.83
C ALA A 541 -25.41 -5.64 -2.08
N THR A 542 -24.69 -5.48 -0.98
CA THR A 542 -24.69 -4.28 -0.15
C THR A 542 -23.27 -3.86 0.15
N PHE A 543 -22.96 -2.60 -0.10
CA PHE A 543 -21.68 -1.99 0.23
C PHE A 543 -21.89 -0.68 0.98
N TYR A 544 -20.99 -0.42 1.93
CA TYR A 544 -20.95 0.78 2.73
C TYR A 544 -19.68 1.55 2.43
N PHE A 545 -19.80 2.86 2.33
CA PHE A 545 -18.68 3.75 2.07
C PHE A 545 -18.73 4.96 2.97
N GLN A 546 -17.56 5.52 3.22
CA GLN A 546 -17.37 6.79 3.89
C GLN A 546 -16.51 7.70 3.00
N ASN A 547 -16.95 8.94 2.81
CA ASN A 547 -16.15 9.98 2.16
C ASN A 547 -15.00 10.37 3.09
N THR A 548 -13.77 10.28 2.57
CA THR A 548 -12.54 10.51 3.33
C THR A 548 -12.32 11.97 3.72
N PHE A 549 -12.98 12.92 3.05
CA PHE A 549 -12.79 14.35 3.32
C PHE A 549 -13.87 14.95 4.21
N LEU A 550 -15.14 14.60 3.98
CA LEU A 550 -16.31 15.19 4.65
C LEU A 550 -16.92 14.28 5.74
N ASP A 551 -16.49 13.03 5.84
CA ASP A 551 -17.04 12.00 6.74
C ASP A 551 -18.52 11.66 6.51
N THR A 552 -19.06 12.04 5.35
CA THR A 552 -20.37 11.65 4.84
C THR A 552 -20.38 10.17 4.44
N GLN A 553 -21.53 9.52 4.51
CA GLN A 553 -21.68 8.09 4.30
C GLN A 553 -22.50 7.80 3.03
N LEU A 554 -22.23 6.64 2.42
CA LEU A 554 -22.95 6.13 1.27
C LEU A 554 -23.25 4.64 1.46
N GLU A 555 -24.53 4.29 1.41
CA GLU A 555 -25.06 2.94 1.33
C GLU A 555 -25.39 2.61 -0.13
N CYS A 556 -24.89 1.50 -0.65
CA CYS A 556 -25.23 0.99 -1.97
C CYS A 556 -25.85 -0.39 -1.84
N VAL A 557 -27.16 -0.52 -2.09
CA VAL A 557 -27.88 -1.80 -2.11
C VAL A 557 -28.40 -2.01 -3.52
N TYR A 558 -28.04 -3.12 -4.16
CA TYR A 558 -28.52 -3.39 -5.52
C TYR A 558 -28.75 -4.87 -5.77
N ARG A 559 -29.72 -5.13 -6.65
CA ARG A 559 -30.15 -6.44 -7.12
C ARG A 559 -30.47 -6.38 -8.60
N LYS A 560 -30.84 -7.52 -9.19
CA LYS A 560 -31.30 -7.53 -10.59
C LYS A 560 -32.49 -6.58 -10.78
N GLY A 561 -32.35 -5.60 -11.68
CA GLY A 561 -33.38 -4.64 -12.05
C GLY A 561 -33.65 -3.50 -11.06
N GLU A 562 -32.93 -3.44 -9.93
CA GLU A 562 -33.10 -2.37 -8.94
C GLU A 562 -31.78 -2.01 -8.23
N GLY A 563 -31.51 -0.72 -8.06
CA GLY A 563 -30.40 -0.21 -7.24
C GLY A 563 -30.86 0.96 -6.38
N VAL A 564 -30.55 0.91 -5.09
CA VAL A 564 -30.87 1.92 -4.08
C VAL A 564 -29.57 2.44 -3.49
N PHE A 565 -29.35 3.75 -3.63
CA PHE A 565 -28.17 4.45 -3.13
C PHE A 565 -28.63 5.47 -2.10
N LYS A 566 -28.16 5.36 -0.86
CA LYS A 566 -28.50 6.31 0.21
C LYS A 566 -27.26 7.05 0.68
N SER A 567 -27.33 8.37 0.78
CA SER A 567 -26.22 9.17 1.29
C SER A 567 -26.71 10.39 2.05
N ASP A 568 -26.02 10.73 3.14
CA ASP A 568 -26.21 11.99 3.87
C ASP A 568 -25.68 13.21 3.09
N ASN A 569 -24.99 13.00 1.96
CA ASN A 569 -24.55 14.05 1.04
C ASN A 569 -25.32 14.04 -0.29
N ILE A 570 -25.98 15.16 -0.60
CA ILE A 570 -26.76 15.33 -1.84
C ILE A 570 -25.88 15.36 -3.10
N SER A 571 -24.63 15.86 -3.02
CA SER A 571 -23.72 15.88 -4.17
C SER A 571 -23.31 14.48 -4.59
N THR A 572 -23.08 13.58 -3.63
CA THR A 572 -22.83 12.15 -3.91
C THR A 572 -23.97 11.54 -4.73
N ILE A 573 -25.21 11.83 -4.37
CA ILE A 573 -26.40 11.37 -5.10
C ILE A 573 -26.50 12.02 -6.48
N SER A 574 -26.18 13.31 -6.63
CA SER A 574 -26.14 13.99 -7.93
C SER A 574 -25.14 13.35 -8.88
N ILE A 575 -23.92 13.08 -8.39
CA ILE A 575 -22.85 12.45 -9.17
C ILE A 575 -23.27 11.04 -9.60
N LEU A 576 -23.78 10.21 -8.66
CA LEU A 576 -24.27 8.87 -8.99
C LEU A 576 -25.38 8.89 -10.03
N LYS A 577 -26.37 9.77 -9.87
CA LYS A 577 -27.47 9.90 -10.82
C LYS A 577 -26.93 10.20 -12.22
N ASP A 578 -26.04 11.17 -12.36
CA ASP A 578 -25.53 11.60 -13.67
C ASP A 578 -24.66 10.52 -14.32
N VAL A 579 -23.76 9.89 -13.56
CA VAL A 579 -22.87 8.85 -14.10
C VAL A 579 -23.61 7.56 -14.44
N LEU A 580 -24.48 7.08 -13.55
CA LEU A 580 -25.25 5.86 -13.80
C LEU A 580 -26.21 6.04 -14.99
N SER A 581 -26.78 7.24 -15.17
CA SER A 581 -27.57 7.57 -16.37
C SER A 581 -26.73 7.50 -17.65
N LYS A 582 -25.50 8.04 -17.62
CA LYS A 582 -24.57 7.98 -18.75
C LYS A 582 -24.18 6.53 -19.09
N GLU A 583 -23.83 5.72 -18.09
CA GLU A 583 -23.45 4.32 -18.30
C GLU A 583 -24.61 3.46 -18.83
N ALA A 584 -25.83 3.68 -18.33
CA ALA A 584 -27.01 3.02 -18.87
C ALA A 584 -27.29 3.43 -20.32
N THR A 585 -27.15 4.71 -20.65
CA THR A 585 -27.31 5.21 -22.02
C THR A 585 -26.29 4.59 -22.97
N LYS A 586 -25.01 4.47 -22.55
CA LYS A 586 -23.97 3.78 -23.33
C LYS A 586 -24.34 2.34 -23.67
N ARG A 587 -25.00 1.65 -22.74
CA ARG A 587 -25.49 0.26 -22.93
C ARG A 587 -26.91 0.17 -23.50
N LYS A 588 -27.53 1.29 -23.85
CA LYS A 588 -28.92 1.37 -24.35
C LYS A 588 -29.95 0.77 -23.39
N ILE A 589 -29.71 0.90 -22.09
CA ILE A 589 -30.65 0.49 -21.04
C ILE A 589 -31.48 1.70 -20.61
N ASN A 590 -32.80 1.56 -20.70
CA ASN A 590 -33.72 2.57 -20.20
C ASN A 590 -33.88 2.42 -18.69
N LEU A 591 -33.37 3.40 -17.94
CA LEU A 591 -33.54 3.49 -16.49
C LEU A 591 -34.70 4.41 -16.13
N ASN A 592 -35.48 3.99 -15.13
CA ASN A 592 -36.37 4.86 -14.40
C ASN A 592 -35.68 5.27 -13.09
N ILE A 593 -35.49 6.58 -12.91
CA ILE A 593 -34.72 7.17 -11.83
C ILE A 593 -35.67 7.97 -10.95
N SER A 594 -35.72 7.61 -9.67
CA SER A 594 -36.47 8.33 -8.64
C SER A 594 -35.53 8.72 -7.51
N TYR A 595 -35.82 9.84 -6.83
CA TYR A 595 -35.00 10.33 -5.73
C TYR A 595 -35.87 10.95 -4.65
N GLU A 596 -35.42 10.83 -3.41
CA GLU A 596 -36.03 11.41 -2.22
C GLU A 596 -34.95 12.20 -1.46
N ILE A 597 -35.16 13.50 -1.33
CA ILE A 597 -34.20 14.41 -0.70
C ILE A 597 -34.70 14.77 0.70
N ASN A 598 -33.84 14.56 1.69
CA ASN A 598 -34.10 15.03 3.05
C ASN A 598 -33.59 16.47 3.18
N GLU A 599 -34.49 17.44 3.38
CA GLU A 599 -34.14 18.86 3.48
C GLU A 599 -33.14 19.16 4.63
N VAL A 600 -33.08 18.32 5.67
CA VAL A 600 -32.14 18.45 6.78
C VAL A 600 -30.72 18.04 6.38
N SER A 601 -30.54 17.21 5.35
CA SER A 601 -29.24 16.68 4.92
C SER A 601 -28.25 17.79 4.54
N VAL A 602 -28.71 18.82 3.82
CA VAL A 602 -27.88 19.96 3.44
C VAL A 602 -27.35 20.68 4.68
N LYS A 603 -28.21 20.92 5.67
CA LYS A 603 -27.82 21.54 6.93
C LYS A 603 -26.85 20.66 7.72
N HIS A 604 -27.01 19.34 7.66
CA HIS A 604 -26.07 18.39 8.25
C HIS A 604 -24.70 18.47 7.59
N THR A 605 -24.62 18.44 6.25
CA THR A 605 -23.35 18.55 5.51
C THR A 605 -22.67 19.89 5.74
N LEU A 606 -23.41 21.00 5.74
CA LEU A 606 -22.85 22.33 6.07
C LEU A 606 -22.27 22.38 7.49
N LYS A 607 -22.88 21.68 8.46
CA LYS A 607 -22.33 21.53 9.82
C LYS A 607 -21.05 20.70 9.86
N LEU A 608 -20.91 19.68 8.99
CA LEU A 608 -19.68 18.90 8.88
C LEU A 608 -18.54 19.70 8.24
N ILE A 609 -18.86 20.55 7.26
CA ILE A 609 -17.89 21.42 6.57
C ILE A 609 -17.42 22.57 7.47
N HIS A 610 -18.29 23.11 8.31
CA HIS A 610 -18.04 24.32 9.10
C HIS A 610 -16.73 24.31 9.91
N PRO A 611 -16.42 23.30 10.74
CA PRO A 611 -15.17 23.28 11.51
C PRO A 611 -13.92 23.32 10.64
N LYS A 612 -13.96 22.66 9.47
CA LYS A 612 -12.82 22.64 8.54
C LYS A 612 -12.60 24.02 7.93
N LEU A 613 -13.68 24.69 7.51
CA LEU A 613 -13.61 26.02 6.91
C LEU A 613 -13.19 27.07 7.94
N GLU A 614 -13.77 27.04 9.14
CA GLU A 614 -13.41 27.93 10.25
C GLU A 614 -11.92 27.80 10.60
N TYR A 615 -11.40 26.56 10.68
CA TYR A 615 -9.98 26.32 10.93
C TYR A 615 -9.08 26.95 9.85
N GLN A 616 -9.41 26.78 8.56
CA GLN A 616 -8.62 27.35 7.47
C GLN A 616 -8.64 28.89 7.44
N LEU A 617 -9.76 29.50 7.81
CA LEU A 617 -9.87 30.97 7.92
C LEU A 617 -9.13 31.50 9.14
N LEU A 618 -9.21 30.81 10.29
CA LEU A 618 -8.50 31.18 11.50
C LEU A 618 -6.98 31.04 11.30
N LEU A 619 -6.53 30.00 10.61
CA LEU A 619 -5.13 29.80 10.25
C LEU A 619 -4.58 30.99 9.46
N ALA A 620 -5.31 31.47 8.46
CA ALA A 620 -4.92 32.65 7.68
C ALA A 620 -4.80 33.91 8.57
N LYS A 621 -5.76 34.14 9.47
CA LYS A 621 -5.73 35.27 10.42
C LYS A 621 -4.54 35.19 11.37
N LYS A 622 -4.25 34.00 11.93
CA LYS A 622 -3.10 33.80 12.83
C LYS A 622 -1.79 34.09 12.11
N VAL A 623 -1.62 33.59 10.88
CA VAL A 623 -0.38 33.75 10.11
C VAL A 623 -0.13 35.21 9.72
N GLN A 624 -1.18 35.97 9.42
CA GLN A 624 -1.06 37.43 9.17
C GLN A 624 -0.48 38.20 10.36
N LEU A 625 -0.63 37.70 11.59
CA LEU A 625 -0.11 38.33 12.80
C LEU A 625 1.33 37.89 13.15
N ILE A 626 1.80 36.75 12.64
CA ILE A 626 3.09 36.14 13.04
C ILE A 626 4.25 37.11 12.85
N ASP A 627 4.34 37.76 11.68
CA ASP A 627 5.48 38.63 11.38
C ASP A 627 5.53 39.85 12.31
N ALA A 628 4.37 40.48 12.56
CA ALA A 628 4.26 41.62 13.48
C ALA A 628 4.56 41.21 14.93
N LEU A 629 4.11 40.02 15.36
CA LEU A 629 4.40 39.49 16.69
C LEU A 629 5.87 39.13 16.85
N LYS A 630 6.51 38.53 15.83
CA LYS A 630 7.95 38.22 15.83
C LYS A 630 8.78 39.51 15.91
N GLU A 631 8.38 40.56 15.19
CA GLU A 631 9.02 41.88 15.26
C GLU A 631 8.92 42.48 16.67
N LEU A 632 7.73 42.46 17.28
CA LEU A 632 7.51 42.90 18.67
C LEU A 632 8.36 42.12 19.69
N GLN A 633 8.44 40.79 19.54
CA GLN A 633 9.27 39.94 20.41
C GLN A 633 10.76 40.28 20.31
N VAL A 634 11.26 40.58 19.10
CA VAL A 634 12.66 40.96 18.87
C VAL A 634 12.98 42.31 19.51
N HIS A 635 12.06 43.28 19.43
CA HIS A 635 12.27 44.62 20.00
C HIS A 635 12.27 44.64 21.53
N GLU A 636 11.31 43.98 22.16
CA GLU A 636 11.11 44.04 23.62
C GLU A 636 11.92 42.97 24.38
N GLY A 637 12.44 41.95 23.69
CA GLY A 637 13.27 40.90 24.27
C GLY A 637 12.54 39.93 25.21
N ASN A 638 11.24 40.11 25.43
CA ASN A 638 10.35 39.19 26.15
C ASN A 638 8.97 39.16 25.47
N THR A 639 8.08 38.26 25.89
CA THR A 639 6.70 38.17 25.38
C THR A 639 5.66 38.49 26.46
N ASP A 640 6.09 39.01 27.62
CA ASP A 640 5.23 39.17 28.79
C ASP A 640 4.18 40.28 28.67
N PHE A 641 4.36 41.21 27.74
CA PHE A 641 3.37 42.23 27.43
C PHE A 641 2.28 41.73 26.46
N LEU A 642 2.50 40.61 25.77
CA LEU A 642 1.54 40.02 24.84
C LEU A 642 0.48 39.22 25.60
N THR A 643 -0.74 39.18 25.06
CA THR A 643 -1.81 38.31 25.56
C THR A 643 -1.43 36.83 25.36
N PRO A 644 -1.96 35.90 26.20
CA PRO A 644 -1.66 34.48 26.08
C PRO A 644 -1.95 33.91 24.68
N GLU A 645 -2.98 34.41 24.00
CA GLU A 645 -3.33 34.03 22.63
C GLU A 645 -2.20 34.33 21.64
N TYR A 646 -1.62 35.53 21.68
CA TYR A 646 -0.52 35.91 20.80
C TYR A 646 0.79 35.20 21.16
N ARG A 647 1.00 34.89 22.44
CA ARG A 647 2.14 34.04 22.85
C ARG A 647 2.04 32.65 22.26
N CYS A 648 0.84 32.04 22.31
CA CYS A 648 0.59 30.74 21.69
C CYS A 648 0.83 30.77 20.18
N ILE A 649 0.40 31.83 19.48
CA ILE A 649 0.71 32.01 18.04
C ILE A 649 2.22 32.09 17.79
N LEU A 650 2.97 32.80 18.64
CA LEU A 650 4.43 32.88 18.53
C LEU A 650 5.12 31.54 18.78
N GLU A 651 4.66 30.78 19.77
CA GLU A 651 5.18 29.45 20.09
C GLU A 651 4.94 28.45 18.94
N GLU A 652 3.78 28.53 18.28
CA GLU A 652 3.39 27.65 17.17
C GLU A 652 3.71 28.23 15.77
N ALA A 653 4.45 29.33 15.70
CA ALA A 653 4.57 30.12 14.46
C ALA A 653 5.09 29.31 13.27
N ASP A 654 6.10 28.46 13.48
CA ASP A 654 6.71 27.68 12.41
C ASP A 654 5.74 26.61 11.87
N HIS A 655 4.97 25.97 12.74
CA HIS A 655 3.92 25.00 12.35
C HIS A 655 2.79 25.70 11.58
N LEU A 656 2.30 26.84 12.07
CA LEU A 656 1.26 27.62 11.40
C LEU A 656 1.71 28.10 10.02
N GLN A 657 2.96 28.56 9.88
CA GLN A 657 3.52 28.94 8.57
C GLN A 657 3.65 27.75 7.62
N GLU A 658 4.00 26.56 8.11
CA GLU A 658 4.05 25.36 7.27
C GLU A 658 2.65 24.92 6.80
N GLU A 659 1.66 24.90 7.69
CA GLU A 659 0.28 24.60 7.32
C GLU A 659 -0.31 25.63 6.36
N TYR A 660 0.00 26.91 6.55
CA TYR A 660 -0.49 27.99 5.69
C TYR A 660 -0.03 27.84 4.24
N LYS A 661 1.13 27.22 3.98
CA LYS A 661 1.55 26.90 2.60
C LYS A 661 0.57 25.96 1.89
N LYS A 662 -0.13 25.10 2.64
CA LYS A 662 -1.11 24.12 2.13
C LYS A 662 -2.54 24.68 2.15
N GLN A 663 -2.80 25.73 2.93
CA GLN A 663 -4.13 26.31 3.19
C GLN A 663 -4.88 26.77 1.94
N PRO A 664 -4.28 27.46 0.94
CA PRO A 664 -5.02 27.95 -0.23
C PRO A 664 -5.74 26.83 -0.98
N ALA A 665 -5.04 25.71 -1.20
CA ALA A 665 -5.59 24.56 -1.90
C ALA A 665 -6.68 23.84 -1.09
N HIS A 666 -6.59 23.84 0.25
CA HIS A 666 -7.65 23.32 1.11
C HIS A 666 -8.91 24.19 1.07
N LEU A 667 -8.72 25.52 1.05
CA LEU A 667 -9.80 26.49 1.05
C LEU A 667 -10.53 26.51 -0.30
N GLU A 668 -9.79 26.50 -1.41
CA GLU A 668 -10.34 26.35 -2.77
C GLU A 668 -11.18 25.06 -2.88
N ARG A 669 -10.68 23.94 -2.35
CA ARG A 669 -11.42 22.67 -2.33
C ARG A 669 -12.73 22.77 -1.54
N LEU A 670 -12.70 23.39 -0.37
CA LEU A 670 -13.90 23.59 0.45
C LEU A 670 -14.92 24.47 -0.26
N TYR A 671 -14.46 25.55 -0.92
CA TYR A 671 -15.32 26.45 -1.68
C TYR A 671 -15.96 25.73 -2.87
N GLY A 672 -15.18 24.94 -3.60
CA GLY A 672 -15.68 24.08 -4.68
C GLY A 672 -16.78 23.15 -4.19
N MET A 673 -16.55 22.43 -3.09
CA MET A 673 -17.53 21.50 -2.52
C MET A 673 -18.81 22.18 -2.04
N ILE A 674 -18.73 23.36 -1.41
CA ILE A 674 -19.92 24.12 -1.00
C ILE A 674 -20.68 24.61 -2.24
N THR A 675 -19.97 25.04 -3.27
CA THR A 675 -20.57 25.49 -4.53
C THR A 675 -21.30 24.36 -5.24
N ASP A 676 -20.69 23.18 -5.33
CA ASP A 676 -21.31 21.99 -5.91
C ASP A 676 -22.54 21.55 -5.10
N LEU A 677 -22.41 21.53 -3.76
CA LEU A 677 -23.53 21.24 -2.85
C LEU A 677 -24.73 22.17 -3.08
N PHE A 678 -24.45 23.47 -3.27
CA PHE A 678 -25.47 24.48 -3.57
C PHE A 678 -26.13 24.19 -4.93
N ILE A 679 -25.34 24.02 -5.98
CA ILE A 679 -25.85 23.75 -7.34
C ILE A 679 -26.70 22.47 -7.34
N ASP A 680 -26.24 21.41 -6.69
CA ASP A 680 -26.93 20.11 -6.66
C ASP A 680 -28.25 20.17 -5.89
N LYS A 681 -28.29 20.86 -4.74
CA LYS A 681 -29.55 21.07 -3.98
C LYS A 681 -30.64 21.65 -4.88
N PHE A 682 -30.32 22.71 -5.61
CA PHE A 682 -31.28 23.40 -6.45
C PHE A 682 -31.58 22.65 -7.75
N LYS A 683 -30.59 21.93 -8.29
CA LYS A 683 -30.80 21.02 -9.43
C LYS A 683 -31.84 19.94 -9.12
N PHE A 684 -31.85 19.37 -7.91
CA PHE A 684 -32.89 18.43 -7.49
C PHE A 684 -34.26 19.09 -7.26
N LYS A 685 -34.30 20.39 -6.98
CA LYS A 685 -35.54 21.20 -6.97
C LYS A 685 -35.99 21.65 -8.37
N GLY A 686 -35.25 21.30 -9.42
CA GLY A 686 -35.54 21.66 -10.80
C GLY A 686 -35.17 23.11 -11.16
N THR A 687 -34.37 23.80 -10.34
CA THR A 687 -33.94 25.17 -10.58
C THR A 687 -32.45 25.24 -10.90
N ASN A 688 -32.07 26.15 -11.81
CA ASN A 688 -30.68 26.42 -12.13
C ASN A 688 -30.23 27.72 -11.45
N VAL A 689 -29.30 27.59 -10.50
CA VAL A 689 -28.82 28.70 -9.65
C VAL A 689 -27.39 29.12 -9.95
N LYS A 690 -26.83 28.72 -11.11
CA LYS A 690 -25.44 29.07 -11.49
C LYS A 690 -25.16 30.58 -11.48
N THR A 691 -26.18 31.40 -11.73
CA THR A 691 -26.08 32.87 -11.69
C THR A 691 -25.88 33.43 -10.28
N LYS A 692 -26.23 32.69 -9.23
CA LYS A 692 -26.07 33.08 -7.82
C LYS A 692 -24.73 32.66 -7.21
N VAL A 693 -23.91 31.89 -7.94
CA VAL A 693 -22.59 31.41 -7.46
C VAL A 693 -21.65 32.55 -7.04
N PRO A 694 -21.55 33.68 -7.78
CA PRO A 694 -20.70 34.79 -7.33
C PRO A 694 -21.12 35.35 -5.96
N MET A 695 -22.42 35.44 -5.69
CA MET A 695 -22.93 35.89 -4.38
C MET A 695 -22.60 34.89 -3.26
N LEU A 696 -22.62 33.59 -3.57
CA LEU A 696 -22.19 32.56 -2.62
C LEU A 696 -20.71 32.72 -2.26
N LEU A 697 -19.85 33.01 -3.24
CA LEU A 697 -18.42 33.23 -3.00
C LEU A 697 -18.17 34.43 -2.09
N GLU A 698 -18.90 35.54 -2.27
CA GLU A 698 -18.82 36.70 -1.37
C GLU A 698 -19.23 36.35 0.08
N ILE A 699 -20.24 35.49 0.26
CA ILE A 699 -20.65 35.01 1.59
C ILE A 699 -19.59 34.10 2.20
N LEU A 700 -18.90 33.28 1.38
CA LEU A 700 -17.82 32.44 1.85
C LEU A 700 -16.60 33.26 2.27
N ASP A 701 -16.29 34.34 1.57
CA ASP A 701 -15.18 35.25 1.93
C ASP A 701 -15.47 36.02 3.23
N SER A 702 -16.73 36.39 3.48
CA SER A 702 -17.19 37.04 4.70
C SER A 702 -17.67 36.07 5.79
N TYR A 703 -17.35 34.78 5.64
CA TYR A 703 -17.92 33.62 6.31
C TYR A 703 -18.66 33.87 7.64
N ASP A 704 -19.98 33.73 7.59
CA ASP A 704 -20.85 33.51 8.75
C ASP A 704 -21.73 32.28 8.52
N GLN A 705 -21.70 31.32 9.45
CA GLN A 705 -22.39 30.05 9.30
C GLN A 705 -23.91 30.23 9.17
N ASN A 706 -24.51 31.13 9.94
CA ASN A 706 -25.96 31.34 9.92
C ASN A 706 -26.41 32.03 8.63
N THR A 707 -25.63 32.98 8.14
CA THR A 707 -25.84 33.65 6.86
C THR A 707 -25.72 32.66 5.71
N LEU A 708 -24.71 31.78 5.73
CA LEU A 708 -24.56 30.73 4.72
C LEU A 708 -25.76 29.77 4.69
N ILE A 709 -26.19 29.26 5.86
CA ILE A 709 -27.37 28.38 5.94
C ILE A 709 -28.62 29.12 5.46
N SER A 710 -28.81 30.38 5.87
CA SER A 710 -29.95 31.20 5.44
C SER A 710 -29.95 31.43 3.93
N PHE A 711 -28.78 31.63 3.32
CA PHE A 711 -28.64 31.75 1.87
C PHE A 711 -29.00 30.46 1.15
N PHE A 712 -28.59 29.30 1.68
CA PHE A 712 -28.99 28.00 1.15
C PHE A 712 -30.50 27.77 1.22
N ASP A 713 -31.18 28.27 2.25
CA ASP A 713 -32.61 28.06 2.46
C ASP A 713 -33.49 29.09 1.73
N ALA A 714 -32.99 30.31 1.49
CA ALA A 714 -33.73 31.39 0.86
C ALA A 714 -33.57 31.50 -0.66
N ALA A 715 -32.45 31.01 -1.21
CA ALA A 715 -32.17 31.07 -2.65
C ALA A 715 -33.13 30.19 -3.45
#